data_AF-A0A7S3DGU9-F1
#
_entry.id   AF-A0A7S3DGU9-F1
#
_cell.length_a   1.000
_cell.length_b   1.000
_cell.length_c   1.000
_cell.angle_alpha   90.00
_cell.angle_beta   90.00
_cell.angle_gamma   90.00
#
_symmetry.space_group_name_H-M   'P 1'
#
loop_
_entity.id
_entity.type
_entity.pdbx_description
1 polymer ?
#
loop_
_entity_poly.entity_id
_entity_poly.type
_entity_poly.pdbx_seq_one_letter_code
_entity_poly.pdbx_strand_id
1 'polypeptide(L)'
;FGVLPPSSLCCFLFNFLVFSASPNSMNMSSTAACQVQAVFQQYFFVATFLWTAVYAANQYMFVVRNHTSTGHYFAYYSGFCWGIPLLFVIIAGSDDAFGESGTSWCWIKEGYGGFRLGLFYLPLVVSVVVAAVCVIGVVITTLRLPQPSKNGGQESGKVRESILLSIELSGLFVAFVIIRLPSIIHRIEDFSSQATPAWVEFAHSLLSPAQGFFNALILFTSRHTRARFVRAITHARSGRYKQGEGDGLLSGVDGTGEEQDEERGARSIGSPMASLTRDIYDGEVRVFTGTWNVGNAVPPRDLSAWVEPGYDIYALGVQECNYKVSKHEKTPGINVFTPGRDCEQHWFNIVKDHIGNGYTAVAARSLWYIRIIVLVKNELVPYITNVDSATEATGFFHVLGNKGAVGVSLSLKGTSFCFLSCHLAAHQAKVKERNSNSADILNGIRLGERDIEVTQEFRHVFWFGDFNYRVDLPRETVIEAVRERNFELPKANDQMWREIRAGRALYGFEEGEILFPPTYRYERKKKHPLVITPGNRSPSWEEVTGEEERQYSQKKLRIPSYCDRILFTSMEHAAKARECMILAYDAASPHTFITSDHCPVHATFAVKLLRSPPRALRGKKYRITVSELSCKRLRPVAQILEKNKKGLNTADPYITFRSVYMSGPKCTSVAKDTLNPKWMREEEQVELECTFKGDDDLNISHIQVLVKDRTMIGDVDLMGQGAIPLAGSLREEGTTFSSVLVLRGKPAGRIEGLLQAIEIP
;
A
#
# COMPACT_ATOMS: atom_id res chain seq x y z
N PHE A 1 -13.38 -9.25 -19.95
CA PHE A 1 -12.99 -8.23 -20.93
C PHE A 1 -12.32 -6.98 -20.33
N GLY A 2 -11.94 -6.94 -19.04
CA GLY A 2 -11.44 -5.73 -18.37
C GLY A 2 -9.95 -5.37 -18.59
N VAL A 3 -9.41 -5.61 -19.79
CA VAL A 3 -8.08 -5.15 -20.19
C VAL A 3 -8.29 -4.30 -21.43
N LEU A 4 -7.76 -3.07 -21.43
CA LEU A 4 -7.67 -2.19 -22.62
C LEU A 4 -7.42 -3.03 -23.87
N PRO A 5 -8.01 -2.73 -25.04
CA PRO A 5 -7.47 -3.28 -26.26
C PRO A 5 -6.00 -2.81 -26.33
N PRO A 6 -5.00 -3.73 -26.28
CA PRO A 6 -3.59 -3.37 -26.31
C PRO A 6 -3.24 -2.43 -27.47
N SER A 7 -4.07 -2.42 -28.52
CA SER A 7 -3.91 -1.64 -29.74
C SER A 7 -3.90 -0.12 -29.52
N SER A 8 -4.82 0.43 -28.73
CA SER A 8 -4.96 1.89 -28.64
C SER A 8 -3.85 2.53 -27.79
N LEU A 9 -3.40 1.84 -26.74
CA LEU A 9 -2.29 2.29 -25.90
C LEU A 9 -0.95 2.12 -26.61
N CYS A 10 -0.74 1.01 -27.32
CA CYS A 10 0.44 0.82 -28.16
C CYS A 10 0.52 1.87 -29.28
N CYS A 11 -0.60 2.22 -29.92
CA CYS A 11 -0.64 3.27 -30.94
C CYS A 11 -0.30 4.64 -30.35
N PHE A 12 -0.84 5.00 -29.18
CA PHE A 12 -0.53 6.26 -28.51
C PHE A 12 0.94 6.35 -28.10
N LEU A 13 1.48 5.31 -27.44
CA LEU A 13 2.88 5.28 -27.00
C LEU A 13 3.84 5.31 -28.18
N PHE A 14 3.53 4.59 -29.26
CA PHE A 14 4.35 4.59 -30.47
C PHE A 14 4.34 5.95 -31.17
N ASN A 15 3.15 6.55 -31.41
CA ASN A 15 3.07 7.89 -32.01
C ASN A 15 3.75 8.94 -31.11
N PHE A 16 3.57 8.86 -29.78
CA PHE A 16 4.26 9.75 -28.84
C PHE A 16 5.79 9.61 -28.95
N LEU A 17 6.32 8.38 -29.02
CA LEU A 17 7.76 8.15 -29.17
C LEU A 17 8.30 8.64 -30.52
N VAL A 18 7.56 8.45 -31.62
CA VAL A 18 7.94 8.91 -32.96
C VAL A 18 7.89 10.43 -33.06
N PHE A 19 6.85 11.08 -32.53
CA PHE A 19 6.73 12.55 -32.51
C PHE A 19 7.74 13.21 -31.53
N SER A 20 8.01 12.59 -30.38
CA SER A 20 8.97 13.12 -29.39
C SER A 20 10.43 12.97 -29.82
N ALA A 21 10.71 12.06 -30.76
CA ALA A 21 12.05 11.83 -31.32
C ALA A 21 12.45 12.83 -32.42
N SER A 22 11.59 13.79 -32.79
CA SER A 22 11.92 14.82 -33.79
C SER A 22 11.76 16.25 -33.26
N PRO A 23 12.72 16.75 -32.48
CA PRO A 23 13.02 18.18 -32.41
C PRO A 23 14.31 18.43 -33.21
N ASN A 24 14.17 19.16 -34.33
CA ASN A 24 15.24 19.68 -35.21
C ASN A 24 15.78 18.75 -36.30
N SER A 25 15.03 18.63 -37.40
CA SER A 25 15.54 18.96 -38.74
C SER A 25 14.50 18.58 -39.79
N MET A 26 14.21 19.50 -40.70
CA MET A 26 13.68 19.18 -42.01
C MET A 26 14.59 18.15 -42.68
N ASN A 27 14.23 16.88 -42.57
CA ASN A 27 14.54 15.78 -43.48
C ASN A 27 13.87 14.52 -42.93
N MET A 28 12.59 14.32 -43.23
CA MET A 28 11.89 13.03 -43.11
C MET A 28 12.40 12.01 -44.15
N SER A 29 13.71 12.00 -44.42
CA SER A 29 14.34 11.19 -45.48
C SER A 29 14.88 9.85 -44.97
N SER A 30 14.35 9.29 -43.88
CA SER A 30 14.35 7.83 -43.77
C SER A 30 12.97 7.32 -44.17
N THR A 31 12.81 7.02 -45.47
CA THR A 31 11.66 6.31 -46.05
C THR A 31 11.19 5.14 -45.18
N ALA A 32 12.11 4.48 -44.48
CA ALA A 32 11.82 3.41 -43.52
C ALA A 32 10.99 3.84 -42.30
N ALA A 33 11.31 4.97 -41.63
CA ALA A 33 10.55 5.41 -40.46
C ALA A 33 9.12 5.83 -40.84
N CYS A 34 8.96 6.47 -42.00
CA CYS A 34 7.67 6.83 -42.54
C CYS A 34 6.82 5.59 -42.87
N GLN A 35 7.42 4.57 -43.50
CA GLN A 35 6.73 3.31 -43.78
C GLN A 35 6.34 2.56 -42.50
N VAL A 36 7.22 2.48 -41.50
CA VAL A 36 6.90 1.85 -40.21
C VAL A 36 5.77 2.58 -39.51
N GLN A 37 5.79 3.92 -39.50
CA GLN A 37 4.69 4.71 -38.96
C GLN A 37 3.37 4.44 -39.69
N ALA A 38 3.37 4.45 -41.02
CA ALA A 38 2.19 4.22 -41.84
C ALA A 38 1.57 2.83 -41.59
N VAL A 39 2.40 1.79 -41.51
CA VAL A 39 1.98 0.41 -41.20
C VAL A 39 1.41 0.31 -39.78
N PHE A 40 2.09 0.89 -38.79
CA PHE A 40 1.63 0.86 -37.39
C PHE A 40 0.31 1.61 -37.22
N GLN A 41 0.18 2.79 -37.82
CA GLN A 41 -1.05 3.57 -37.77
C GLN A 41 -2.21 2.81 -38.42
N GLN A 42 -2.00 2.22 -39.61
CA GLN A 42 -3.01 1.43 -40.30
C GLN A 42 -3.45 0.23 -39.45
N TYR A 43 -2.51 -0.55 -38.91
CA TYR A 43 -2.82 -1.73 -38.10
C TYR A 43 -3.62 -1.37 -36.84
N PHE A 44 -3.08 -0.47 -36.02
CA PHE A 44 -3.62 -0.26 -34.68
C PHE A 44 -4.89 0.60 -34.67
N PHE A 45 -5.07 1.50 -35.65
CA PHE A 45 -6.34 2.22 -35.77
C PHE A 45 -7.46 1.29 -36.21
N VAL A 46 -7.27 0.46 -37.25
CA VAL A 46 -8.31 -0.50 -37.66
C VAL A 46 -8.59 -1.50 -36.54
N ALA A 47 -7.58 -2.01 -35.85
CA ALA A 47 -7.76 -2.86 -34.67
C ALA A 47 -8.62 -2.18 -33.60
N THR A 48 -8.39 -0.89 -33.35
CA THR A 48 -9.18 -0.09 -32.39
C THR A 48 -10.64 0.05 -32.81
N PHE A 49 -10.92 0.22 -34.11
CA PHE A 49 -12.30 0.31 -34.63
C PHE A 49 -13.06 -0.99 -34.35
N LEU A 50 -12.44 -2.12 -34.74
CA LEU A 50 -13.03 -3.45 -34.58
C LEU A 50 -13.23 -3.81 -33.11
N TRP A 51 -12.25 -3.53 -32.24
CA TRP A 51 -12.37 -3.77 -30.80
C TRP A 51 -13.49 -2.93 -30.18
N THR A 52 -13.70 -1.70 -30.64
CA THR A 52 -14.80 -0.84 -30.16
C THR A 52 -16.17 -1.42 -30.55
N ALA A 53 -16.31 -1.89 -31.80
CA ALA A 53 -17.54 -2.54 -32.27
C ALA A 53 -17.82 -3.86 -31.52
N VAL A 54 -16.81 -4.71 -31.35
CA VAL A 54 -16.92 -5.96 -30.60
C VAL A 54 -17.27 -5.71 -29.13
N TYR A 55 -16.68 -4.68 -28.52
CA TYR A 55 -16.99 -4.31 -27.15
C TYR A 55 -18.47 -3.92 -27.00
N ALA A 56 -18.97 -3.04 -27.87
CA ALA A 56 -20.36 -2.62 -27.88
C ALA A 56 -21.32 -3.80 -28.17
N ALA A 57 -20.99 -4.66 -29.13
CA ALA A 57 -21.77 -5.86 -29.44
C ALA A 57 -21.82 -6.84 -28.26
N ASN A 58 -20.69 -7.04 -27.57
CA ASN A 58 -20.63 -7.89 -26.40
C ASN A 58 -21.45 -7.31 -25.22
N GLN A 59 -21.46 -5.98 -25.05
CA GLN A 59 -22.36 -5.32 -24.09
C GLN A 59 -23.83 -5.50 -24.45
N TYR A 60 -24.17 -5.38 -25.72
CA TYR A 60 -25.53 -5.60 -26.21
C TYR A 60 -25.99 -7.05 -25.98
N MET A 61 -25.13 -8.03 -26.23
CA MET A 61 -25.42 -9.44 -25.94
C MET A 61 -25.66 -9.66 -24.44
N PHE A 62 -24.88 -9.01 -23.58
CA PHE A 62 -25.04 -9.12 -22.13
C PHE A 62 -26.31 -8.45 -21.62
N VAL A 63 -26.58 -7.19 -21.98
CA VAL A 63 -27.68 -6.39 -21.41
C VAL A 63 -29.01 -6.60 -22.14
N VAL A 64 -28.99 -6.64 -23.48
CA VAL A 64 -30.22 -6.70 -24.29
C VAL A 64 -30.63 -8.14 -24.57
N ARG A 65 -29.66 -9.03 -24.81
CA ARG A 65 -29.93 -10.47 -25.06
C ARG A 65 -29.82 -11.33 -23.81
N ASN A 66 -29.50 -10.74 -22.64
CA ASN A 66 -29.36 -11.42 -21.35
C ASN A 66 -28.42 -12.64 -21.39
N HIS A 67 -27.37 -12.57 -22.21
CA HIS A 67 -26.41 -13.66 -22.37
C HIS A 67 -25.38 -13.62 -21.23
N THR A 68 -25.44 -14.59 -20.31
CA THR A 68 -24.70 -14.56 -19.03
C THR A 68 -23.21 -14.92 -19.14
N SER A 69 -22.79 -15.55 -20.24
CA SER A 69 -21.39 -15.89 -20.51
C SER A 69 -21.01 -15.57 -21.95
N THR A 70 -20.05 -14.68 -22.15
CA THR A 70 -19.49 -14.37 -23.48
C THR A 70 -17.98 -14.61 -23.56
N GLY A 71 -17.40 -15.23 -22.52
CA GLY A 71 -15.96 -15.46 -22.41
C GLY A 71 -15.39 -16.38 -23.49
N HIS A 72 -16.17 -17.35 -23.97
CA HIS A 72 -15.77 -18.28 -25.02
C HIS A 72 -15.63 -17.62 -26.40
N TYR A 73 -16.23 -16.45 -26.61
CA TYR A 73 -16.06 -15.69 -27.86
C TYR A 73 -14.72 -14.95 -27.94
N PHE A 74 -13.95 -14.87 -26.85
CA PHE A 74 -12.72 -14.07 -26.80
C PHE A 74 -11.69 -14.46 -27.86
N ALA A 75 -11.53 -15.76 -28.14
CA ALA A 75 -10.61 -16.23 -29.17
C ALA A 75 -11.04 -15.76 -30.57
N TYR A 76 -12.35 -15.84 -30.88
CA TYR A 76 -12.92 -15.37 -32.15
C TYR A 76 -12.80 -13.86 -32.30
N TYR A 77 -13.11 -13.10 -31.24
CA TYR A 77 -12.94 -11.65 -31.20
C TYR A 77 -11.48 -11.26 -31.42
N SER A 78 -10.55 -11.95 -30.79
CA SER A 78 -9.11 -11.69 -30.96
C SER A 78 -8.65 -12.00 -32.38
N GLY A 79 -9.06 -13.14 -32.94
CA GLY A 79 -8.76 -13.49 -34.33
C GLY A 79 -9.31 -12.45 -35.32
N PHE A 80 -10.53 -11.97 -35.11
CA PHE A 80 -11.14 -10.94 -35.95
C PHE A 80 -10.46 -9.57 -35.80
N CYS A 81 -10.34 -9.07 -34.57
CA CYS A 81 -9.86 -7.71 -34.30
C CYS A 81 -8.35 -7.53 -34.52
N TRP A 82 -7.56 -8.61 -34.55
CA TRP A 82 -6.13 -8.56 -34.85
C TRP A 82 -5.78 -9.10 -36.24
N GLY A 83 -6.54 -10.07 -36.73
CA GLY A 83 -6.31 -10.69 -38.04
C GLY A 83 -6.73 -9.81 -39.21
N ILE A 84 -7.90 -9.16 -39.13
CA ILE A 84 -8.38 -8.28 -40.21
C ILE A 84 -7.44 -7.08 -40.43
N PRO A 85 -6.99 -6.34 -39.40
CA PRO A 85 -6.01 -5.27 -39.60
C PRO A 85 -4.68 -5.77 -40.15
N LEU A 86 -4.24 -6.98 -39.77
CA LEU A 86 -3.01 -7.58 -40.31
C LEU A 86 -3.15 -7.85 -41.80
N LEU A 87 -4.29 -8.44 -42.20
CA LEU A 87 -4.61 -8.68 -43.60
C LEU A 87 -4.64 -7.38 -44.40
N PHE A 88 -5.23 -6.32 -43.86
CA PHE A 88 -5.27 -5.01 -44.52
C PHE A 88 -3.88 -4.38 -44.68
N VAL A 89 -3.01 -4.55 -43.69
CA VAL A 89 -1.60 -4.14 -43.82
C VAL A 89 -0.89 -4.92 -44.91
N ILE A 90 -1.12 -6.24 -45.01
CA ILE A 90 -0.51 -7.07 -46.06
C ILE A 90 -0.99 -6.65 -47.46
N ILE A 91 -2.30 -6.43 -47.63
CA ILE A 91 -2.90 -5.99 -48.90
C ILE A 91 -2.37 -4.62 -49.32
N ALA A 92 -2.36 -3.65 -48.40
CA ALA A 92 -1.84 -2.32 -48.72
C ALA A 92 -0.31 -2.35 -48.94
N GLY A 93 0.41 -3.20 -48.22
CA GLY A 93 1.85 -3.36 -48.32
C GLY A 93 2.30 -4.05 -49.61
N SER A 94 1.53 -4.97 -50.17
CA SER A 94 1.88 -5.67 -51.42
C SER A 94 1.97 -4.72 -52.62
N ASP A 95 1.23 -3.61 -52.56
CA ASP A 95 1.18 -2.62 -53.64
C ASP A 95 1.98 -1.36 -53.30
N ASP A 96 2.88 -1.41 -52.30
CA ASP A 96 3.67 -0.28 -51.82
C ASP A 96 2.82 0.97 -51.48
N ALA A 97 1.62 0.76 -50.93
CA ALA A 97 0.68 1.84 -50.68
C ALA A 97 1.02 2.72 -49.47
N PHE A 98 2.04 2.38 -48.67
CA PHE A 98 2.43 3.10 -47.44
C PHE A 98 3.54 4.12 -47.67
N GLY A 99 3.36 5.34 -47.17
CA GLY A 99 4.33 6.43 -47.29
C GLY A 99 3.73 7.79 -46.92
N GLU A 100 4.28 8.86 -47.47
CA GLU A 100 3.75 10.21 -47.28
C GLU A 100 2.34 10.33 -47.86
N SER A 101 1.39 10.80 -47.05
CA SER A 101 -0.03 10.76 -47.42
C SER A 101 -0.54 12.06 -48.06
N GLY A 102 0.35 13.00 -48.42
CA GLY A 102 -0.01 14.32 -48.93
C GLY A 102 -0.25 15.38 -47.83
N THR A 103 -0.12 15.01 -46.56
CA THR A 103 -0.20 15.89 -45.38
C THR A 103 1.05 15.69 -44.50
N SER A 104 1.17 16.38 -43.37
CA SER A 104 2.34 16.35 -42.47
C SER A 104 2.59 15.02 -41.72
N TRP A 105 2.09 13.88 -42.23
CA TRP A 105 2.23 12.56 -41.61
C TRP A 105 2.35 11.40 -42.62
N CYS A 106 2.69 10.21 -42.12
CA CYS A 106 2.89 9.00 -42.92
C CYS A 106 1.74 8.01 -42.76
N TRP A 107 1.10 7.63 -43.87
CA TRP A 107 -0.03 6.71 -43.90
C TRP A 107 -0.17 6.03 -45.30
N ILE A 108 -1.38 5.74 -45.78
CA ILE A 108 -1.63 5.29 -47.15
C ILE A 108 -1.45 6.48 -48.11
N LYS A 109 -0.62 6.35 -49.13
CA LYS A 109 -0.30 7.40 -50.13
C LYS A 109 -1.56 7.93 -50.83
N GLU A 110 -1.52 9.17 -51.32
CA GLU A 110 -2.67 9.88 -51.92
C GLU A 110 -3.25 9.16 -53.14
N GLY A 111 -2.40 8.56 -53.98
CA GLY A 111 -2.80 7.80 -55.16
C GLY A 111 -3.61 6.52 -54.89
N TYR A 112 -3.74 6.09 -53.62
CA TYR A 112 -4.43 4.87 -53.23
C TYR A 112 -5.79 5.15 -52.57
N GLY A 113 -6.60 6.03 -53.18
CA GLY A 113 -7.91 6.43 -52.67
C GLY A 113 -8.86 5.24 -52.39
N GLY A 114 -8.80 4.20 -53.23
CA GLY A 114 -9.57 2.95 -53.03
C GLY A 114 -9.16 2.21 -51.76
N PHE A 115 -7.87 2.15 -51.44
CA PHE A 115 -7.37 1.51 -50.21
C PHE A 115 -7.72 2.34 -48.97
N ARG A 116 -7.60 3.67 -49.04
CA ARG A 116 -8.06 4.56 -47.96
C ARG A 116 -9.54 4.30 -47.64
N LEU A 117 -10.38 4.22 -48.67
CA LEU A 117 -11.81 3.98 -48.49
C LEU A 117 -12.09 2.57 -47.95
N GLY A 118 -11.59 1.53 -48.61
CA GLY A 118 -11.93 0.14 -48.32
C GLY A 118 -11.26 -0.43 -47.06
N LEU A 119 -9.99 -0.09 -46.82
CA LEU A 119 -9.18 -0.70 -45.75
C LEU A 119 -9.18 0.13 -44.46
N PHE A 120 -9.72 1.35 -44.47
CA PHE A 120 -9.71 2.23 -43.28
C PHE A 120 -11.07 2.87 -43.00
N TYR A 121 -11.60 3.68 -43.92
CA TYR A 121 -12.82 4.44 -43.65
C TYR A 121 -14.08 3.56 -43.61
N LEU A 122 -14.18 2.54 -44.47
CA LEU A 122 -15.29 1.59 -44.43
C LEU A 122 -15.32 0.81 -43.10
N PRO A 123 -14.22 0.19 -42.62
CA PRO A 123 -14.15 -0.40 -41.28
C PRO A 123 -14.49 0.57 -40.15
N LEU A 124 -14.04 1.83 -40.25
CA LEU A 124 -14.34 2.87 -39.27
C LEU A 124 -15.85 3.14 -39.19
N VAL A 125 -16.49 3.46 -40.32
CA VAL A 125 -17.92 3.78 -40.37
C VAL A 125 -18.76 2.59 -39.94
N VAL A 126 -18.45 1.39 -40.42
CA VAL A 126 -19.15 0.16 -40.01
C VAL A 126 -19.03 -0.04 -38.50
N SER A 127 -17.85 0.15 -37.93
CA SER A 127 -17.64 0.00 -36.49
C SER A 127 -18.42 1.04 -35.68
N VAL A 128 -18.47 2.29 -36.14
CA VAL A 128 -19.28 3.36 -35.51
C VAL A 128 -20.75 2.99 -35.54
N VAL A 129 -21.29 2.55 -36.68
CA VAL A 129 -22.70 2.21 -36.84
C VAL A 129 -23.07 1.02 -35.96
N VAL A 130 -22.28 -0.07 -36.01
CA VAL A 130 -22.52 -1.26 -35.18
C VAL A 130 -22.50 -0.91 -33.71
N ALA A 131 -21.50 -0.14 -33.26
CA ALA A 131 -21.40 0.26 -31.88
C ALA A 131 -22.55 1.19 -31.45
N ALA A 132 -22.97 2.13 -32.30
CA ALA A 132 -24.11 3.01 -32.05
C ALA A 132 -25.40 2.22 -31.82
N VAL A 133 -25.73 1.30 -32.73
CA VAL A 133 -26.91 0.44 -32.63
C VAL A 133 -26.89 -0.38 -31.33
N CYS A 134 -25.74 -0.96 -31.00
CA CYS A 134 -25.57 -1.76 -29.79
C CYS A 134 -25.73 -0.91 -28.51
N VAL A 135 -25.06 0.24 -28.43
CA VAL A 135 -25.13 1.14 -27.26
C VAL A 135 -26.53 1.72 -27.09
N ILE A 136 -27.19 2.15 -28.18
CA ILE A 136 -28.58 2.61 -28.13
C ILE A 136 -29.49 1.51 -27.58
N GLY A 137 -29.33 0.27 -28.05
CA GLY A 137 -30.07 -0.87 -27.53
C GLY A 137 -29.84 -1.09 -26.02
N VAL A 138 -28.59 -1.02 -25.55
CA VAL A 138 -28.24 -1.12 -24.13
C VAL A 138 -28.90 -0.02 -23.31
N VAL A 139 -28.84 1.23 -23.78
CA VAL A 139 -29.43 2.40 -23.10
C VAL A 139 -30.95 2.28 -23.03
N ILE A 140 -31.63 1.97 -24.14
CA ILE A 140 -33.09 1.82 -24.18
C ILE A 140 -33.55 0.71 -23.23
N THR A 141 -32.93 -0.47 -23.30
CA THR A 141 -33.28 -1.59 -22.42
C THR A 141 -33.08 -1.22 -20.95
N THR A 142 -32.00 -0.51 -20.63
CA THR A 142 -31.72 -0.09 -19.25
C THR A 142 -32.73 0.93 -18.73
N LEU A 143 -33.14 1.91 -19.56
CA LEU A 143 -34.15 2.91 -19.22
C LEU A 143 -35.56 2.30 -19.01
N ARG A 144 -35.81 1.12 -19.60
CA ARG A 144 -37.09 0.39 -19.48
C ARG A 144 -37.15 -0.56 -18.28
N LEU A 145 -36.06 -0.75 -17.54
CA LEU A 145 -36.06 -1.60 -16.36
C LEU A 145 -36.86 -0.94 -15.22
N PRO A 146 -37.83 -1.65 -14.60
CA PRO A 146 -38.62 -1.09 -13.51
C PRO A 146 -37.74 -0.74 -12.30
N GLN A 147 -38.07 0.37 -11.65
CA GLN A 147 -37.43 0.77 -10.38
C GLN A 147 -37.73 -0.28 -9.30
N PRO A 148 -36.74 -0.70 -8.50
CA PRO A 148 -36.89 -1.87 -7.64
C PRO A 148 -37.88 -1.64 -6.49
N SER A 149 -38.78 -2.60 -6.33
CA SER A 149 -39.60 -2.80 -5.12
C SER A 149 -38.73 -3.29 -3.96
N LYS A 150 -39.11 -2.91 -2.74
CA LYS A 150 -38.38 -3.05 -1.45
C LYS A 150 -37.98 -4.47 -1.04
N ASN A 151 -38.36 -5.52 -1.78
CA ASN A 151 -38.23 -6.93 -1.37
C ASN A 151 -37.41 -7.83 -2.33
N GLY A 152 -36.66 -7.28 -3.29
CA GLY A 152 -35.89 -8.09 -4.26
C GLY A 152 -34.59 -8.69 -3.71
N GLY A 153 -34.38 -10.00 -3.88
CA GLY A 153 -33.22 -10.76 -3.36
C GLY A 153 -31.86 -10.51 -4.04
N GLN A 154 -30.84 -11.18 -3.52
CA GLN A 154 -29.39 -11.02 -3.83
C GLN A 154 -29.00 -11.20 -5.32
N GLU A 155 -29.80 -11.93 -6.12
CA GLU A 155 -29.59 -12.06 -7.58
C GLU A 155 -29.92 -10.78 -8.35
N SER A 156 -30.92 -10.01 -7.92
CA SER A 156 -31.32 -8.75 -8.56
C SER A 156 -30.22 -7.68 -8.46
N GLY A 157 -29.43 -7.70 -7.39
CA GLY A 157 -28.32 -6.77 -7.16
C GLY A 157 -27.14 -6.98 -8.12
N LYS A 158 -26.74 -8.24 -8.38
CA LYS A 158 -25.61 -8.56 -9.29
C LYS A 158 -25.91 -8.19 -10.75
N VAL A 159 -27.15 -8.41 -11.19
CA VAL A 159 -27.61 -8.03 -12.53
C VAL A 159 -27.59 -6.51 -12.69
N ARG A 160 -28.07 -5.77 -11.68
CA ARG A 160 -28.05 -4.30 -11.66
C ARG A 160 -26.63 -3.71 -11.67
N GLU A 161 -25.70 -4.26 -10.89
CA GLU A 161 -24.30 -3.83 -10.86
C GLU A 161 -23.64 -4.03 -12.23
N SER A 162 -23.94 -5.15 -12.90
CA SER A 162 -23.41 -5.43 -14.23
C SER A 162 -23.99 -4.51 -15.31
N ILE A 163 -25.23 -4.04 -15.15
CA ILE A 163 -25.88 -3.06 -16.03
C ILE A 163 -25.31 -1.65 -15.84
N LEU A 164 -25.09 -1.22 -14.59
CA LEU A 164 -24.47 0.08 -14.29
C LEU A 164 -23.02 0.15 -14.81
N LEU A 165 -22.26 -0.93 -14.62
CA LEU A 165 -20.93 -1.07 -15.22
C LEU A 165 -20.99 -1.00 -16.75
N SER A 166 -22.03 -1.57 -17.37
CA SER A 166 -22.21 -1.52 -18.81
C SER A 166 -22.47 -0.10 -19.32
N ILE A 167 -23.24 0.72 -18.58
CA ILE A 167 -23.46 2.15 -18.87
C ILE A 167 -22.17 2.96 -18.74
N GLU A 168 -21.43 2.79 -17.64
CA GLU A 168 -20.16 3.51 -17.43
C GLU A 168 -19.17 3.25 -18.58
N LEU A 169 -19.11 2.00 -19.04
CA LEU A 169 -18.22 1.60 -20.11
C LEU A 169 -18.73 1.96 -21.52
N SER A 170 -20.02 2.30 -21.68
CA SER A 170 -20.52 2.89 -22.94
C SER A 170 -19.89 4.28 -23.21
N GLY A 171 -19.29 4.91 -22.20
CA GLY A 171 -18.46 6.12 -22.37
C GLY A 171 -17.29 5.92 -23.34
N LEU A 172 -16.76 4.69 -23.47
CA LEU A 172 -15.70 4.37 -24.43
C LEU A 172 -16.15 4.59 -25.88
N PHE A 173 -17.40 4.25 -26.19
CA PHE A 173 -17.97 4.49 -27.51
C PHE A 173 -18.18 5.99 -27.76
N VAL A 174 -18.67 6.73 -26.76
CA VAL A 174 -18.84 8.19 -26.88
C VAL A 174 -17.51 8.90 -27.16
N ALA A 175 -16.45 8.52 -26.43
CA ALA A 175 -15.11 9.04 -26.70
C ALA A 175 -14.60 8.67 -28.10
N PHE A 176 -14.84 7.43 -28.54
CA PHE A 176 -14.49 6.98 -29.88
C PHE A 176 -15.16 7.83 -30.98
N VAL A 177 -16.46 8.11 -30.86
CA VAL A 177 -17.19 8.94 -31.84
C VAL A 177 -16.64 10.37 -31.86
N ILE A 178 -16.46 10.99 -30.69
CA ILE A 178 -15.93 12.37 -30.59
C ILE A 178 -14.54 12.47 -31.23
N ILE A 179 -13.68 11.48 -30.97
CA ILE A 179 -12.30 11.47 -31.46
C ILE A 179 -12.23 11.22 -32.98
N ARG A 180 -13.15 10.41 -33.52
CA ARG A 180 -13.15 10.04 -34.95
C ARG A 180 -14.01 10.93 -35.82
N LEU A 181 -14.88 11.76 -35.25
CA LEU A 181 -15.72 12.67 -36.02
C LEU A 181 -14.92 13.60 -36.94
N PRO A 182 -13.82 14.25 -36.50
CA PRO A 182 -12.99 15.06 -37.40
C PRO A 182 -12.38 14.25 -38.56
N SER A 183 -12.03 12.98 -38.34
CA SER A 183 -11.48 12.12 -39.41
C SER A 183 -12.50 11.81 -40.51
N ILE A 184 -13.77 11.67 -40.13
CA ILE A 184 -14.86 11.39 -41.06
C ILE A 184 -15.21 12.67 -41.83
N ILE A 185 -15.30 13.81 -41.14
CA ILE A 185 -15.55 15.12 -41.77
C ILE A 185 -14.46 15.45 -42.78
N HIS A 186 -13.19 15.32 -42.38
CA HIS A 186 -12.03 15.52 -43.26
C HIS A 186 -12.14 14.69 -44.53
N ARG A 187 -12.56 13.41 -44.44
CA ARG A 187 -12.68 12.55 -45.62
C ARG A 187 -13.87 12.89 -46.51
N ILE A 188 -14.98 13.35 -45.94
CA ILE A 188 -16.15 13.77 -46.72
C ILE A 188 -15.83 15.05 -47.52
N GLU A 189 -15.13 15.99 -46.92
CA GLU A 189 -14.69 17.24 -47.57
C GLU A 189 -13.66 16.96 -48.69
N ASP A 190 -12.70 16.08 -48.43
CA ASP A 190 -11.72 15.59 -49.40
C ASP A 190 -12.40 14.89 -50.61
N PHE A 191 -13.51 14.19 -50.40
CA PHE A 191 -14.28 13.54 -51.48
C PHE A 191 -15.23 14.50 -52.22
N SER A 192 -15.67 15.59 -51.58
CA SER A 192 -16.56 16.58 -52.19
C SER A 192 -15.81 17.67 -52.97
N SER A 193 -14.49 17.54 -53.08
CA SER A 193 -13.57 18.53 -53.69
C SER A 193 -13.66 19.91 -53.03
N GLN A 194 -14.09 19.98 -51.77
CA GLN A 194 -14.11 21.21 -50.98
C GLN A 194 -12.83 21.30 -50.15
N ALA A 195 -12.29 22.51 -50.01
CA ALA A 195 -11.13 22.72 -49.16
C ALA A 195 -11.49 22.41 -47.70
N THR A 196 -10.82 21.43 -47.10
CA THR A 196 -10.97 21.08 -45.68
C THR A 196 -10.57 22.28 -44.81
N PRO A 197 -11.40 22.73 -43.85
CA PRO A 197 -11.03 23.78 -42.93
C PRO A 197 -9.83 23.38 -42.06
N ALA A 198 -8.88 24.28 -41.88
CA ALA A 198 -7.65 24.03 -41.12
C ALA A 198 -7.90 23.50 -39.69
N TRP A 199 -9.03 23.87 -39.07
CA TRP A 199 -9.38 23.37 -37.73
C TRP A 199 -9.79 21.88 -37.74
N VAL A 200 -10.38 21.38 -38.82
CA VAL A 200 -10.77 19.96 -38.97
C VAL A 200 -9.51 19.12 -39.11
N GLU A 201 -8.56 19.57 -39.92
CA GLU A 201 -7.24 18.94 -40.10
C GLU A 201 -6.44 18.93 -38.79
N PHE A 202 -6.41 20.06 -38.07
CA PHE A 202 -5.78 20.17 -36.75
C PHE A 202 -6.43 19.23 -35.72
N ALA A 203 -7.76 19.21 -35.64
CA ALA A 203 -8.49 18.34 -34.72
C ALA A 203 -8.29 16.86 -35.06
N HIS A 204 -8.29 16.50 -36.33
CA HIS A 204 -8.01 15.13 -36.79
C HIS A 204 -6.61 14.66 -36.38
N SER A 205 -5.60 15.52 -36.59
CA SER A 205 -4.20 15.24 -36.26
C SER A 205 -3.96 15.11 -34.75
N LEU A 206 -4.64 15.93 -33.95
CA LEU A 206 -4.51 15.91 -32.49
C LEU A 206 -5.26 14.75 -31.84
N LEU A 207 -6.52 14.51 -32.24
CA LEU A 207 -7.42 13.59 -31.53
C LEU A 207 -7.19 12.13 -31.93
N SER A 208 -6.88 11.85 -33.19
CA SER A 208 -6.78 10.47 -33.69
C SER A 208 -5.74 9.61 -32.95
N PRO A 209 -4.54 10.12 -32.61
CA PRO A 209 -3.57 9.39 -31.79
C PRO A 209 -3.97 9.33 -30.30
N ALA A 210 -4.77 10.27 -29.81
CA ALA A 210 -5.16 10.39 -28.41
C ALA A 210 -6.26 9.41 -27.95
N GLN A 211 -6.81 8.57 -28.84
CA GLN A 211 -7.83 7.57 -28.50
C GLN A 211 -7.44 6.68 -27.31
N GLY A 212 -6.18 6.20 -27.28
CA GLY A 212 -5.68 5.37 -26.19
C GLY A 212 -5.69 6.08 -24.83
N PHE A 213 -5.37 7.38 -24.83
CA PHE A 213 -5.38 8.22 -23.63
C PHE A 213 -6.80 8.41 -23.08
N PHE A 214 -7.78 8.75 -23.92
CA PHE A 214 -9.17 8.92 -23.47
C PHE A 214 -9.84 7.59 -23.06
N ASN A 215 -9.54 6.49 -23.75
CA ASN A 215 -9.97 5.16 -23.33
C ASN A 215 -9.42 4.79 -21.94
N ALA A 216 -8.14 5.09 -21.69
CA ALA A 216 -7.54 4.88 -20.38
C ALA A 216 -8.23 5.75 -19.32
N LEU A 217 -8.44 7.04 -19.59
CA LEU A 217 -9.09 7.97 -18.66
C LEU A 217 -10.48 7.47 -18.21
N ILE A 218 -11.31 7.00 -19.14
CA ILE A 218 -12.67 6.48 -18.86
C ILE A 218 -12.62 5.18 -18.05
N LEU A 219 -11.68 4.29 -18.34
CA LEU A 219 -11.50 3.05 -17.59
C LEU A 219 -10.97 3.29 -16.16
N PHE A 220 -10.13 4.30 -15.97
CA PHE A 220 -9.55 4.65 -14.66
C PHE A 220 -10.51 5.43 -13.76
N THR A 221 -11.46 6.18 -14.31
CA THR A 221 -12.52 6.85 -13.53
C THR A 221 -13.61 5.87 -13.08
N SER A 222 -13.80 4.74 -13.77
CA SER A 222 -14.75 3.68 -13.34
C SER A 222 -14.27 2.98 -12.07
N ARG A 223 -15.03 3.15 -10.98
CA ARG A 223 -14.72 2.59 -9.64
C ARG A 223 -14.67 1.06 -9.65
N HIS A 224 -15.57 0.42 -10.40
CA HIS A 224 -15.65 -1.05 -10.51
C HIS A 224 -14.51 -1.64 -11.33
N THR A 225 -14.15 -0.99 -12.45
CA THR A 225 -13.01 -1.41 -13.28
C THR A 225 -11.70 -1.29 -12.50
N ARG A 226 -11.52 -0.21 -11.75
CA ARG A 226 -10.38 -0.02 -10.83
C ARG A 226 -10.29 -1.13 -9.78
N ALA A 227 -11.40 -1.49 -9.14
CA ALA A 227 -11.42 -2.57 -8.14
C ALA A 227 -11.03 -3.94 -8.74
N ARG A 228 -11.50 -4.26 -9.95
CA ARG A 228 -11.16 -5.53 -10.63
C ARG A 228 -9.73 -5.54 -11.19
N PHE A 229 -9.25 -4.42 -11.72
CA PHE A 229 -7.87 -4.27 -12.19
C PHE A 229 -6.87 -4.38 -11.04
N VAL A 230 -7.14 -3.71 -9.91
CA VAL A 230 -6.36 -3.85 -8.68
C VAL A 230 -6.35 -5.32 -8.26
N ARG A 231 -7.53 -5.98 -8.13
CA ARG A 231 -7.59 -7.42 -7.80
C ARG A 231 -6.79 -8.30 -8.77
N ALA A 232 -6.86 -8.06 -10.08
CA ALA A 232 -6.15 -8.85 -11.08
C ALA A 232 -4.62 -8.66 -11.00
N ILE A 233 -4.14 -7.45 -10.75
CA ILE A 233 -2.71 -7.19 -10.50
C ILE A 233 -2.26 -7.84 -9.19
N THR A 234 -3.09 -7.79 -8.15
CA THR A 234 -2.79 -8.44 -6.88
C THR A 234 -2.72 -9.97 -7.05
N HIS A 235 -3.61 -10.55 -7.88
CA HIS A 235 -3.66 -11.98 -8.17
C HIS A 235 -2.51 -12.46 -9.08
N ALA A 236 -2.09 -11.64 -10.05
CA ALA A 236 -0.93 -11.92 -10.91
C ALA A 236 0.42 -11.80 -10.16
N ARG A 237 0.44 -11.02 -9.06
CA ARG A 237 1.57 -10.94 -8.12
C ARG A 237 1.58 -12.08 -7.10
N SER A 238 0.42 -12.55 -6.64
CA SER A 238 0.33 -13.72 -5.76
C SER A 238 0.53 -15.06 -6.50
N GLY A 239 0.19 -15.12 -7.79
CA GLY A 239 0.36 -16.31 -8.64
C GLY A 239 1.80 -16.59 -9.09
N ARG A 240 2.74 -15.67 -8.85
CA ARG A 240 4.18 -15.86 -9.12
C ARG A 240 5.01 -16.23 -7.88
N TYR A 241 4.35 -16.46 -6.73
CA TYR A 241 5.01 -16.77 -5.46
C TYR A 241 4.55 -18.09 -4.83
N LYS A 242 4.00 -19.02 -5.62
CA LYS A 242 3.82 -20.42 -5.20
C LYS A 242 4.33 -21.40 -6.26
N GLN A 243 5.11 -22.36 -5.74
CA GLN A 243 5.80 -23.50 -6.36
C GLN A 243 7.08 -23.20 -7.16
N GLY A 244 8.22 -23.37 -6.47
CA GLY A 244 9.57 -23.40 -7.00
C GLY A 244 10.57 -23.67 -5.88
N GLU A 245 10.72 -24.95 -5.53
CA GLU A 245 11.83 -25.61 -4.83
C GLU A 245 12.17 -25.21 -3.37
N GLY A 246 11.69 -26.05 -2.46
CA GLY A 246 12.13 -26.14 -1.08
C GLY A 246 11.60 -27.40 -0.37
N ASP A 247 11.33 -28.47 -1.11
CA ASP A 247 11.05 -29.81 -0.56
C ASP A 247 12.19 -30.71 -1.03
N GLY A 248 13.09 -31.08 -0.10
CA GLY A 248 14.24 -31.90 -0.43
C GLY A 248 15.32 -31.97 0.64
N LEU A 249 14.96 -32.17 1.91
CA LEU A 249 15.76 -32.95 2.86
C LEU A 249 14.92 -33.15 4.12
N LEU A 250 14.99 -34.36 4.71
CA LEU A 250 14.20 -34.88 5.85
C LEU A 250 12.99 -35.77 5.47
N SER A 251 13.29 -36.88 4.80
CA SER A 251 12.56 -38.14 5.00
C SER A 251 13.54 -39.30 4.97
N GLY A 252 13.70 -40.00 6.08
CA GLY A 252 14.59 -41.16 6.20
C GLY A 252 14.89 -41.50 7.66
N VAL A 253 13.87 -41.93 8.39
CA VAL A 253 14.04 -42.77 9.59
C VAL A 253 13.76 -44.20 9.15
N ASP A 254 14.73 -45.08 9.39
CA ASP A 254 14.68 -46.53 9.62
C ASP A 254 16.13 -47.01 9.44
N GLY A 255 16.81 -47.71 10.33
CA GLY A 255 16.55 -48.36 11.62
C GLY A 255 17.80 -49.22 11.91
N THR A 256 17.88 -49.79 13.12
CA THR A 256 18.79 -50.89 13.59
C THR A 256 20.10 -50.50 14.29
N GLY A 257 20.38 -51.23 15.39
CA GLY A 257 21.67 -51.30 16.12
C GLY A 257 21.63 -50.64 17.50
N GLU A 258 21.11 -51.31 18.53
CA GLU A 258 21.84 -52.16 19.50
C GLU A 258 22.38 -51.40 20.72
N GLU A 259 21.98 -51.91 21.89
CA GLU A 259 22.39 -51.51 23.24
C GLU A 259 23.90 -51.70 23.44
N GLN A 260 24.53 -50.78 24.18
CA GLN A 260 25.54 -51.16 25.18
C GLN A 260 25.76 -50.04 26.20
N ASP A 261 25.60 -50.43 27.46
CA ASP A 261 25.93 -49.70 28.67
C ASP A 261 27.42 -49.32 28.71
N GLU A 262 27.73 -48.09 29.13
CA GLU A 262 28.93 -47.85 29.92
C GLU A 262 28.76 -46.64 30.85
N GLU A 263 28.56 -46.97 32.12
CA GLU A 263 28.49 -46.06 33.25
C GLU A 263 29.93 -45.76 33.75
N ARG A 264 30.42 -44.53 33.58
CA ARG A 264 31.58 -44.01 34.34
C ARG A 264 31.37 -42.54 34.71
N GLY A 265 31.29 -42.30 36.02
CA GLY A 265 30.98 -41.01 36.60
C GLY A 265 32.11 -39.98 36.67
N ALA A 266 31.72 -38.85 37.27
CA ALA A 266 32.52 -37.76 37.83
C ALA A 266 32.96 -36.63 36.88
N ARG A 267 32.16 -35.54 36.83
CA ARG A 267 32.37 -34.30 37.62
C ARG A 267 31.51 -33.17 37.05
N SER A 268 30.76 -32.50 37.94
CA SER A 268 29.98 -31.32 37.64
C SER A 268 30.88 -30.16 37.21
N ILE A 269 30.77 -29.77 35.94
CA ILE A 269 31.09 -28.42 35.50
C ILE A 269 29.75 -27.83 35.11
N GLY A 270 29.26 -26.90 35.93
CA GLY A 270 28.01 -26.19 35.68
C GLY A 270 28.04 -25.56 34.29
N SER A 271 27.14 -26.01 33.43
CA SER A 271 26.93 -25.45 32.10
C SER A 271 26.43 -24.00 32.21
N PRO A 272 27.08 -23.02 31.55
CA PRO A 272 26.56 -21.64 31.46
C PRO A 272 25.18 -21.55 30.79
N MET A 273 24.79 -22.60 30.05
CA MET A 273 23.53 -22.67 29.30
C MET A 273 22.29 -22.75 30.20
N ALA A 274 22.43 -23.30 31.42
CA ALA A 274 21.34 -23.33 32.42
C ALA A 274 21.17 -21.98 33.17
N SER A 275 22.21 -21.15 33.19
CA SER A 275 22.18 -19.80 33.76
C SER A 275 21.57 -18.81 32.77
N LEU A 276 21.92 -18.90 31.49
CA LEU A 276 21.40 -18.00 30.45
C LEU A 276 19.93 -18.26 30.11
N THR A 277 19.48 -19.52 30.25
CA THR A 277 18.04 -19.85 30.10
C THR A 277 17.20 -19.27 31.22
N ARG A 278 17.74 -19.07 32.44
CA ARG A 278 17.01 -18.50 33.58
C ARG A 278 16.64 -17.02 33.39
N ASP A 279 17.47 -16.24 32.71
CA ASP A 279 17.19 -14.80 32.52
C ASP A 279 16.14 -14.53 31.43
N ILE A 280 15.94 -15.47 30.49
CA ILE A 280 14.85 -15.42 29.49
C ILE A 280 13.48 -15.77 30.13
N TYR A 281 13.45 -16.22 31.40
CA TYR A 281 12.21 -16.46 32.14
C TYR A 281 11.60 -15.20 32.78
N ASP A 282 12.22 -14.02 32.68
CA ASP A 282 11.65 -12.81 33.30
C ASP A 282 10.51 -12.16 32.47
N GLY A 283 10.09 -12.82 31.39
CA GLY A 283 8.89 -12.43 30.64
C GLY A 283 9.00 -11.07 29.97
N GLU A 284 10.22 -10.60 29.67
CA GLU A 284 10.50 -9.33 28.99
C GLU A 284 11.49 -9.55 27.85
N VAL A 285 11.38 -8.76 26.78
CA VAL A 285 12.34 -8.71 25.66
C VAL A 285 12.73 -7.28 25.33
N ARG A 286 13.96 -7.09 24.88
CA ARG A 286 14.50 -5.81 24.44
C ARG A 286 14.36 -5.65 22.93
N VAL A 287 13.68 -4.60 22.50
CA VAL A 287 13.42 -4.31 21.09
C VAL A 287 14.20 -3.06 20.68
N PHE A 288 15.02 -3.17 19.66
CA PHE A 288 15.68 -2.05 18.98
C PHE A 288 14.91 -1.68 17.73
N THR A 289 14.58 -0.40 17.56
CA THR A 289 14.04 0.15 16.32
C THR A 289 14.94 1.25 15.82
N GLY A 290 15.22 1.27 14.53
CA GLY A 290 16.06 2.31 13.92
C GLY A 290 15.49 2.79 12.60
N THR A 291 15.62 4.09 12.32
CA THR A 291 15.30 4.67 11.02
C THR A 291 16.44 5.52 10.48
N TRP A 292 16.72 5.42 9.18
CA TRP A 292 17.66 6.32 8.50
C TRP A 292 17.27 6.57 7.05
N ASN A 293 16.98 7.83 6.70
CA ASN A 293 16.98 8.24 5.31
C ASN A 293 18.43 8.33 4.82
N VAL A 294 18.88 7.38 3.98
CA VAL A 294 20.28 7.30 3.54
C VAL A 294 20.62 8.28 2.41
N GLY A 295 19.66 9.06 1.94
CA GLY A 295 19.86 10.12 0.94
C GLY A 295 20.43 9.64 -0.40
N ASN A 296 20.18 8.38 -0.76
CA ASN A 296 20.76 7.67 -1.91
C ASN A 296 22.30 7.62 -1.89
N ALA A 297 22.90 7.67 -0.71
CA ALA A 297 24.34 7.46 -0.52
C ALA A 297 24.62 6.05 0.04
N VAL A 298 25.79 5.50 -0.30
CA VAL A 298 26.23 4.21 0.23
C VAL A 298 26.46 4.37 1.74
N PRO A 299 25.82 3.55 2.59
CA PRO A 299 26.04 3.57 4.03
C PRO A 299 27.43 3.00 4.36
N PRO A 300 28.04 3.38 5.50
CA PRO A 300 29.25 2.71 5.99
C PRO A 300 28.93 1.25 6.35
N ARG A 301 29.97 0.40 6.36
CA ARG A 301 29.84 -1.00 6.82
C ARG A 301 29.71 -1.08 8.33
N ASP A 302 30.45 -0.24 9.05
CA ASP A 302 30.34 -0.12 10.50
C ASP A 302 29.14 0.74 10.87
N LEU A 303 28.15 0.12 11.53
CA LEU A 303 26.96 0.81 12.02
C LEU A 303 26.99 1.03 13.55
N SER A 304 28.12 0.78 14.23
CA SER A 304 28.19 0.70 15.71
C SER A 304 27.77 1.99 16.41
N ALA A 305 28.01 3.15 15.77
CA ALA A 305 27.59 4.45 16.30
C ALA A 305 26.08 4.73 16.18
N TRP A 306 25.31 3.79 15.63
CA TRP A 306 23.86 3.86 15.53
C TRP A 306 23.18 2.59 16.05
N VAL A 307 23.68 1.41 15.67
CA VAL A 307 23.07 0.12 15.97
C VAL A 307 23.93 -0.62 16.98
N GLU A 308 23.59 -0.48 18.25
CA GLU A 308 24.29 -1.14 19.36
C GLU A 308 23.89 -2.63 19.48
N PRO A 309 24.83 -3.52 19.86
CA PRO A 309 24.55 -4.93 20.10
C PRO A 309 23.73 -5.15 21.38
N GLY A 310 23.09 -6.32 21.51
CA GLY A 310 22.50 -6.79 22.77
C GLY A 310 20.97 -6.81 22.84
N TYR A 311 20.25 -6.45 21.78
CA TYR A 311 18.78 -6.49 21.78
C TYR A 311 18.27 -7.86 21.32
N ASP A 312 17.05 -8.22 21.69
CA ASP A 312 16.42 -9.50 21.34
C ASP A 312 15.80 -9.45 19.94
N ILE A 313 15.26 -8.29 19.59
CA ILE A 313 14.67 -7.98 18.28
C ILE A 313 15.27 -6.68 17.76
N TYR A 314 15.72 -6.68 16.51
CA TYR A 314 16.10 -5.47 15.76
C TYR A 314 15.11 -5.24 14.63
N ALA A 315 14.55 -4.04 14.53
CA ALA A 315 13.75 -3.60 13.39
C ALA A 315 14.37 -2.33 12.79
N LEU A 316 14.98 -2.45 11.61
CA LEU A 316 15.73 -1.37 10.97
C LEU A 316 15.05 -0.95 9.67
N GLY A 317 14.69 0.32 9.57
CA GLY A 317 14.06 0.94 8.42
C GLY A 317 14.96 1.95 7.74
N VAL A 318 14.99 1.96 6.41
CA VAL A 318 15.70 2.99 5.65
C VAL A 318 14.87 3.56 4.52
N GLN A 319 15.10 4.83 4.20
CA GLN A 319 14.46 5.56 3.10
C GLN A 319 15.51 6.11 2.13
N GLU A 320 15.10 6.46 0.92
CA GLU A 320 15.99 6.89 -0.17
C GLU A 320 17.21 5.95 -0.37
N CYS A 321 17.03 4.66 -0.20
CA CYS A 321 18.12 3.71 -0.38
C CYS A 321 18.23 3.29 -1.86
N ASN A 322 18.63 4.20 -2.75
CA ASN A 322 18.87 3.91 -4.18
C ASN A 322 20.27 4.33 -4.64
N TYR A 323 21.28 3.94 -3.88
CA TYR A 323 22.68 4.19 -4.25
C TYR A 323 23.21 3.15 -5.24
N LYS A 324 24.30 3.47 -5.93
CA LYS A 324 24.99 2.55 -6.84
C LYS A 324 26.00 1.71 -6.04
N VAL A 325 25.88 0.39 -6.10
CA VAL A 325 26.83 -0.55 -5.48
C VAL A 325 28.07 -0.72 -6.37
N SER A 326 29.27 -0.68 -5.75
CA SER A 326 30.55 -0.90 -6.43
C SER A 326 30.63 -2.30 -7.04
N LYS A 327 31.32 -2.46 -8.20
CA LYS A 327 31.51 -3.76 -8.85
C LYS A 327 32.16 -4.82 -7.93
N HIS A 328 33.01 -4.40 -7.00
CA HIS A 328 33.75 -5.30 -6.10
C HIS A 328 32.92 -5.74 -4.88
N GLU A 329 31.81 -5.06 -4.62
CA GLU A 329 30.89 -5.33 -3.51
C GLU A 329 29.60 -6.01 -4.00
N LYS A 330 29.55 -6.35 -5.29
CA LYS A 330 28.46 -7.15 -5.84
C LYS A 330 28.63 -8.60 -5.42
N THR A 331 27.53 -9.22 -4.99
CA THR A 331 27.50 -10.66 -4.72
C THR A 331 27.84 -11.45 -6.00
N PRO A 332 28.84 -12.35 -5.98
CA PRO A 332 29.14 -13.21 -7.12
C PRO A 332 27.93 -14.09 -7.48
N GLY A 333 27.59 -14.20 -8.77
CA GLY A 333 26.60 -15.17 -9.28
C GLY A 333 25.22 -14.63 -9.68
N ILE A 334 24.91 -13.34 -9.50
CA ILE A 334 23.63 -12.75 -9.93
C ILE A 334 23.83 -11.92 -11.21
N ASN A 335 23.75 -12.56 -12.38
CA ASN A 335 23.90 -11.92 -13.70
C ASN A 335 22.59 -11.37 -14.29
N VAL A 336 21.72 -10.78 -13.46
CA VAL A 336 20.48 -10.12 -13.94
C VAL A 336 20.45 -8.69 -13.44
N PHE A 337 20.70 -7.72 -14.33
CA PHE A 337 20.59 -6.30 -14.01
C PHE A 337 19.13 -5.95 -13.72
N THR A 338 18.77 -5.93 -12.43
CA THR A 338 17.47 -5.43 -11.96
C THR A 338 17.72 -4.14 -11.18
N PRO A 339 17.35 -2.97 -11.71
CA PRO A 339 17.54 -1.70 -10.99
C PRO A 339 16.98 -1.76 -9.56
N GLY A 340 17.80 -1.40 -8.57
CA GLY A 340 17.42 -1.36 -7.14
C GLY A 340 17.65 -2.66 -6.33
N ARG A 341 17.75 -3.83 -6.99
CA ARG A 341 17.95 -5.13 -6.33
C ARG A 341 19.35 -5.26 -5.69
N ASP A 342 20.39 -4.80 -6.39
CA ASP A 342 21.77 -4.79 -5.86
C ASP A 342 21.87 -3.95 -4.57
N CYS A 343 21.28 -2.75 -4.58
CA CYS A 343 21.27 -1.84 -3.42
C CYS A 343 20.49 -2.42 -2.23
N GLU A 344 19.36 -3.09 -2.51
CA GLU A 344 18.57 -3.77 -1.49
C GLU A 344 19.36 -4.88 -0.80
N GLN A 345 19.93 -5.80 -1.57
CA GLN A 345 20.68 -6.91 -1.00
C GLN A 345 21.93 -6.41 -0.26
N HIS A 346 22.61 -5.41 -0.83
CA HIS A 346 23.77 -4.79 -0.19
C HIS A 346 23.44 -4.18 1.17
N TRP A 347 22.33 -3.43 1.28
CA TRP A 347 21.86 -2.90 2.56
C TRP A 347 21.56 -4.01 3.58
N PHE A 348 20.79 -5.03 3.20
CA PHE A 348 20.46 -6.11 4.12
C PHE A 348 21.67 -6.93 4.55
N ASN A 349 22.68 -7.07 3.69
CA ASN A 349 23.93 -7.74 4.04
C ASN A 349 24.74 -6.90 5.04
N ILE A 350 24.88 -5.58 4.84
CA ILE A 350 25.56 -4.70 5.81
C ILE A 350 24.93 -4.85 7.21
N VAL A 351 23.60 -4.84 7.28
CA VAL A 351 22.90 -5.01 8.56
C VAL A 351 23.16 -6.37 9.18
N LYS A 352 23.08 -7.45 8.40
CA LYS A 352 23.33 -8.82 8.89
C LYS A 352 24.77 -9.00 9.35
N ASP A 353 25.73 -8.49 8.59
CA ASP A 353 27.16 -8.56 8.91
C ASP A 353 27.47 -7.77 10.18
N HIS A 354 26.85 -6.59 10.36
CA HIS A 354 27.00 -5.75 11.54
C HIS A 354 26.41 -6.39 12.80
N ILE A 355 25.20 -6.95 12.71
CA ILE A 355 24.52 -7.60 13.84
C ILE A 355 25.15 -8.97 14.18
N GLY A 356 25.65 -9.68 13.16
CA GLY A 356 26.37 -10.94 13.30
C GLY A 356 25.48 -12.19 13.33
N ASN A 357 26.14 -13.35 13.34
CA ASN A 357 25.52 -14.67 13.15
C ASN A 357 24.65 -15.15 14.32
N GLY A 358 24.61 -14.43 15.44
CA GLY A 358 23.72 -14.72 16.58
C GLY A 358 22.25 -14.39 16.34
N TYR A 359 21.92 -13.86 15.16
CA TYR A 359 20.59 -13.38 14.80
C TYR A 359 20.13 -13.95 13.45
N THR A 360 18.82 -14.13 13.33
CA THR A 360 18.14 -14.55 12.11
C THR A 360 17.26 -13.42 11.62
N ALA A 361 17.40 -13.03 10.35
CA ALA A 361 16.48 -12.12 9.70
C ALA A 361 15.15 -12.82 9.41
N VAL A 362 14.16 -12.67 10.30
CA VAL A 362 12.85 -13.32 10.19
C VAL A 362 12.00 -12.74 9.06
N ALA A 363 12.21 -11.48 8.69
CA ALA A 363 11.59 -10.86 7.53
C ALA A 363 12.40 -9.65 7.04
N ALA A 364 12.35 -9.41 5.72
CA ALA A 364 12.83 -8.19 5.09
C ALA A 364 11.89 -7.80 3.96
N ARG A 365 11.61 -6.51 3.80
CA ARG A 365 10.65 -6.01 2.82
C ARG A 365 11.03 -4.65 2.27
N SER A 366 10.70 -4.43 1.00
CA SER A 366 10.96 -3.16 0.31
C SER A 366 9.74 -2.67 -0.46
N LEU A 367 9.60 -1.35 -0.53
CA LEU A 367 8.70 -0.62 -1.42
C LEU A 367 9.49 0.53 -2.04
N TRP A 368 9.84 0.40 -3.32
CA TRP A 368 10.79 1.27 -4.00
C TRP A 368 12.11 1.41 -3.23
N TYR A 369 12.34 2.54 -2.57
CA TYR A 369 13.57 2.87 -1.86
C TYR A 369 13.38 2.92 -0.33
N ILE A 370 12.20 2.48 0.12
CA ILE A 370 11.87 2.27 1.53
C ILE A 370 12.11 0.79 1.82
N ARG A 371 12.87 0.49 2.87
CA ARG A 371 13.18 -0.89 3.27
C ARG A 371 12.98 -1.07 4.76
N ILE A 372 12.70 -2.30 5.15
CA ILE A 372 12.68 -2.76 6.53
C ILE A 372 13.32 -4.15 6.60
N ILE A 373 14.10 -4.39 7.66
CA ILE A 373 14.58 -5.72 8.04
C ILE A 373 14.31 -5.92 9.53
N VAL A 374 13.77 -7.09 9.87
CA VAL A 374 13.55 -7.51 11.26
C VAL A 374 14.42 -8.72 11.53
N LEU A 375 15.31 -8.60 12.51
CA LEU A 375 16.20 -9.67 12.98
C LEU A 375 15.85 -10.04 14.42
N VAL A 376 15.90 -11.32 14.71
CA VAL A 376 15.60 -11.88 16.03
C VAL A 376 16.75 -12.76 16.47
N LYS A 377 17.13 -12.69 17.75
CA LYS A 377 18.18 -13.52 18.34
C LYS A 377 17.86 -15.00 18.12
N ASN A 378 18.84 -15.81 17.72
CA ASN A 378 18.61 -17.19 17.27
C ASN A 378 17.85 -18.05 18.29
N GLU A 379 18.12 -17.86 19.58
CA GLU A 379 17.44 -18.58 20.67
C GLU A 379 15.94 -18.27 20.79
N LEU A 380 15.47 -17.15 20.24
CA LEU A 380 14.07 -16.75 20.26
C LEU A 380 13.30 -17.18 19.01
N VAL A 381 13.99 -17.51 17.92
CA VAL A 381 13.39 -17.90 16.62
C VAL A 381 12.38 -19.06 16.75
N PRO A 382 12.63 -20.13 17.54
CA PRO A 382 11.65 -21.21 17.70
C PRO A 382 10.31 -20.78 18.31
N TYR A 383 10.25 -19.62 18.97
CA TYR A 383 9.04 -19.07 19.59
C TYR A 383 8.35 -18.00 18.73
N ILE A 384 8.90 -17.72 17.54
CA ILE A 384 8.32 -16.79 16.58
C ILE A 384 7.27 -17.52 15.73
N THR A 385 6.10 -16.91 15.60
CA THR A 385 4.99 -17.40 14.75
C THR A 385 4.33 -16.23 14.02
N ASN A 386 3.44 -16.52 13.07
CA ASN A 386 2.62 -15.52 12.37
C ASN A 386 3.44 -14.36 11.76
N VAL A 387 4.59 -14.69 11.16
CA VAL A 387 5.40 -13.69 10.45
C VAL A 387 4.68 -13.29 9.16
N ASP A 388 4.44 -12.01 8.97
CA ASP A 388 3.81 -11.44 7.77
C ASP A 388 4.54 -10.16 7.33
N SER A 389 4.40 -9.78 6.06
CA SER A 389 4.97 -8.53 5.54
C SER A 389 4.13 -7.91 4.44
N ALA A 390 4.03 -6.58 4.45
CA ALA A 390 3.17 -5.84 3.55
C ALA A 390 3.79 -4.50 3.13
N THR A 391 3.17 -3.87 2.14
CA THR A 391 3.58 -2.56 1.62
C THR A 391 2.34 -1.76 1.28
N GLU A 392 2.37 -0.46 1.53
CA GLU A 392 1.31 0.46 1.11
C GLU A 392 1.93 1.70 0.45
N ALA A 393 1.45 2.03 -0.74
CA ALA A 393 2.00 3.09 -1.58
C ALA A 393 1.11 4.33 -1.49
N THR A 394 1.73 5.49 -1.22
CA THR A 394 1.00 6.76 -1.02
C THR A 394 1.45 7.87 -1.97
N GLY A 395 2.24 7.52 -2.99
CA GLY A 395 2.57 8.43 -4.09
C GLY A 395 1.33 8.84 -4.91
N PHE A 396 1.53 9.64 -5.95
CA PHE A 396 0.49 10.00 -6.92
C PHE A 396 -0.26 8.73 -7.39
N PHE A 397 -1.59 8.74 -7.27
CA PHE A 397 -2.46 7.59 -7.53
C PHE A 397 -2.13 6.28 -6.76
N HIS A 398 -1.46 6.34 -5.59
CA HIS A 398 -1.05 5.15 -4.81
C HIS A 398 -0.10 4.18 -5.55
N VAL A 399 0.49 4.58 -6.68
CA VAL A 399 1.39 3.71 -7.49
C VAL A 399 2.58 4.47 -8.09
N LEU A 400 2.53 5.80 -8.17
CA LEU A 400 3.61 6.63 -8.72
C LEU A 400 4.25 7.52 -7.65
N GLY A 401 5.53 7.29 -7.35
CA GLY A 401 6.31 8.11 -6.41
C GLY A 401 6.91 7.28 -5.28
N ASN A 402 8.02 7.69 -4.71
CA ASN A 402 8.79 6.91 -3.72
C ASN A 402 8.28 7.08 -2.27
N LYS A 403 6.96 7.15 -2.08
CA LYS A 403 6.30 7.49 -0.80
C LYS A 403 5.30 6.43 -0.37
N GLY A 404 5.34 6.05 0.89
CA GLY A 404 4.50 4.97 1.42
C GLY A 404 5.09 4.35 2.68
N ALA A 405 4.76 3.10 2.93
CA ALA A 405 5.31 2.31 4.01
C ALA A 405 5.55 0.85 3.61
N VAL A 406 6.51 0.23 4.29
CA VAL A 406 6.71 -1.21 4.38
C VAL A 406 6.41 -1.63 5.82
N GLY A 407 5.91 -2.84 6.00
CA GLY A 407 5.62 -3.36 7.34
C GLY A 407 5.95 -4.84 7.46
N VAL A 408 6.30 -5.23 8.69
CA VAL A 408 6.51 -6.62 9.12
C VAL A 408 5.75 -6.81 10.41
N SER A 409 5.01 -7.91 10.54
CA SER A 409 4.46 -8.36 11.81
C SER A 409 4.97 -9.75 12.18
N LEU A 410 4.96 -10.05 13.47
CA LEU A 410 5.30 -11.35 14.03
C LEU A 410 4.63 -11.54 15.38
N SER A 411 4.60 -12.77 15.89
CA SER A 411 4.25 -13.06 17.27
C SER A 411 5.37 -13.79 17.97
N LEU A 412 5.80 -13.29 19.13
CA LEU A 412 6.80 -13.93 19.99
C LEU A 412 6.12 -14.41 21.28
N LYS A 413 6.11 -15.72 21.52
CA LYS A 413 5.43 -16.36 22.68
C LYS A 413 3.97 -15.92 22.89
N GLY A 414 3.29 -15.48 21.83
CA GLY A 414 1.91 -15.00 21.88
C GLY A 414 1.73 -13.49 21.88
N THR A 415 2.76 -12.72 22.23
CA THR A 415 2.74 -11.27 22.09
C THR A 415 2.89 -10.91 20.62
N SER A 416 1.94 -10.16 20.05
CA SER A 416 1.98 -9.74 18.65
C SER A 416 2.63 -8.37 18.49
N PHE A 417 3.56 -8.29 17.52
CA PHE A 417 4.36 -7.12 17.19
C PHE A 417 4.10 -6.71 15.74
N CYS A 418 4.06 -5.41 15.47
CA CYS A 418 4.05 -4.85 14.13
C CYS A 418 5.09 -3.73 14.03
N PHE A 419 5.93 -3.78 12.99
CA PHE A 419 6.98 -2.82 12.70
C PHE A 419 6.71 -2.19 11.34
N LEU A 420 6.56 -0.86 11.29
CA LEU A 420 6.30 -0.09 10.09
C LEU A 420 7.46 0.88 9.84
N SER A 421 7.99 0.90 8.61
CA SER A 421 8.93 1.91 8.11
C SER A 421 8.27 2.74 7.01
N CYS A 422 8.22 4.06 7.16
CA CYS A 422 7.59 4.95 6.18
C CYS A 422 8.53 5.99 5.56
N HIS A 423 8.06 6.56 4.45
CA HIS A 423 8.58 7.79 3.86
C HIS A 423 7.39 8.62 3.36
N LEU A 424 7.06 9.71 4.06
CA LEU A 424 5.86 10.52 3.78
C LEU A 424 6.16 11.76 2.92
N ALA A 425 5.12 12.44 2.46
CA ALA A 425 5.24 13.62 1.60
C ALA A 425 6.21 14.69 2.15
N ALA A 426 7.17 15.08 1.31
CA ALA A 426 8.20 16.05 1.65
C ALA A 426 7.71 17.51 1.53
N HIS A 427 8.52 18.45 2.03
CA HIS A 427 8.33 19.90 2.03
C HIS A 427 7.45 20.46 3.16
N GLN A 428 7.73 21.72 3.53
CA GLN A 428 7.13 22.43 4.67
C GLN A 428 5.61 22.42 4.64
N ALA A 429 5.00 22.82 3.52
CA ALA A 429 3.57 23.04 3.40
C ALA A 429 2.72 21.75 3.26
N LYS A 430 3.35 20.57 3.21
CA LYS A 430 2.66 19.30 2.88
C LYS A 430 2.11 18.54 4.11
N VAL A 431 1.79 19.25 5.20
CA VAL A 431 1.23 18.66 6.43
C VAL A 431 -0.02 17.82 6.17
N LYS A 432 -0.99 18.38 5.42
CA LYS A 432 -2.23 17.67 5.06
C LYS A 432 -1.96 16.40 4.25
N GLU A 433 -0.96 16.43 3.38
CA GLU A 433 -0.58 15.28 2.55
C GLU A 433 0.08 14.19 3.40
N ARG A 434 0.94 14.54 4.37
CA ARG A 434 1.51 13.58 5.34
C ARG A 434 0.44 12.92 6.22
N ASN A 435 -0.53 13.71 6.70
CA ASN A 435 -1.67 13.17 7.44
C ASN A 435 -2.49 12.20 6.56
N SER A 436 -2.69 12.54 5.28
CA SER A 436 -3.36 11.65 4.32
C SER A 436 -2.55 10.38 4.09
N ASN A 437 -1.24 10.49 3.84
CA ASN A 437 -0.37 9.33 3.66
C ASN A 437 -0.43 8.40 4.87
N SER A 438 -0.40 8.94 6.08
CA SER A 438 -0.51 8.15 7.32
C SER A 438 -1.88 7.43 7.39
N ALA A 439 -2.96 8.12 7.08
CA ALA A 439 -4.30 7.54 7.05
C ALA A 439 -4.44 6.47 5.96
N ASP A 440 -3.85 6.67 4.78
CA ASP A 440 -3.84 5.72 3.67
C ASP A 440 -3.03 4.47 4.03
N ILE A 441 -1.87 4.62 4.68
CA ILE A 441 -1.06 3.52 5.18
C ILE A 441 -1.85 2.68 6.17
N LEU A 442 -2.44 3.29 7.20
CA LEU A 442 -3.24 2.59 8.21
C LEU A 442 -4.47 1.88 7.63
N ASN A 443 -5.07 2.45 6.59
CA ASN A 443 -6.23 1.86 5.91
C ASN A 443 -5.85 0.74 4.92
N GLY A 444 -4.68 0.86 4.30
CA GLY A 444 -4.27 0.10 3.12
C GLY A 444 -3.35 -1.07 3.43
N ILE A 445 -2.45 -0.92 4.40
CA ILE A 445 -1.46 -1.95 4.72
C ILE A 445 -2.15 -3.19 5.28
N ARG A 446 -1.89 -4.35 4.66
CA ARG A 446 -2.53 -5.63 5.00
C ARG A 446 -1.55 -6.53 5.73
N LEU A 447 -1.46 -6.38 7.04
CA LEU A 447 -0.73 -7.28 7.93
C LEU A 447 -1.76 -7.97 8.81
N GLY A 448 -1.58 -9.27 9.07
CA GLY A 448 -2.49 -10.02 9.94
C GLY A 448 -3.92 -10.08 9.40
N GLU A 449 -4.90 -9.75 10.24
CA GLU A 449 -6.32 -9.71 9.93
C GLU A 449 -6.66 -8.49 9.05
N ARG A 450 -6.77 -8.75 7.75
CA ARG A 450 -6.82 -7.75 6.67
C ARG A 450 -7.86 -6.63 6.79
N ASP A 451 -8.91 -6.84 7.56
CA ASP A 451 -10.03 -5.90 7.74
C ASP A 451 -9.88 -5.01 8.99
N ILE A 452 -8.79 -5.16 9.75
CA ILE A 452 -8.51 -4.44 10.99
C ILE A 452 -7.29 -3.55 10.77
N GLU A 453 -7.36 -2.30 11.23
CA GLU A 453 -6.16 -1.45 11.21
C GLU A 453 -5.15 -1.98 12.21
N VAL A 454 -3.88 -2.02 11.80
CA VAL A 454 -2.78 -2.59 12.57
C VAL A 454 -2.68 -2.08 14.02
N THR A 455 -3.10 -0.83 14.29
CA THR A 455 -3.13 -0.23 15.64
C THR A 455 -4.14 -0.89 16.58
N GLN A 456 -5.13 -1.60 16.03
CA GLN A 456 -6.18 -2.29 16.78
C GLN A 456 -6.03 -3.82 16.74
N GLU A 457 -5.04 -4.33 16.02
CA GLU A 457 -4.82 -5.77 15.87
C GLU A 457 -3.59 -6.27 16.64
N PHE A 458 -2.49 -5.53 16.57
CA PHE A 458 -1.23 -5.93 17.19
C PHE A 458 -1.12 -5.37 18.60
N ARG A 459 -0.58 -6.17 19.53
CA ARG A 459 -0.42 -5.76 20.92
C ARG A 459 0.52 -4.57 21.05
N HIS A 460 1.61 -4.58 20.27
CA HIS A 460 2.55 -3.47 20.14
C HIS A 460 2.82 -3.15 18.67
N VAL A 461 2.66 -1.87 18.31
CA VAL A 461 2.98 -1.35 16.98
C VAL A 461 4.08 -0.31 17.11
N PHE A 462 5.15 -0.49 16.36
CA PHE A 462 6.26 0.45 16.23
C PHE A 462 6.20 1.03 14.82
N TRP A 463 6.09 2.35 14.72
CA TRP A 463 6.05 3.05 13.44
C TRP A 463 7.14 4.08 13.37
N PHE A 464 8.14 3.79 12.54
CA PHE A 464 9.32 4.61 12.34
C PHE A 464 9.48 5.01 10.88
N GLY A 465 10.35 5.97 10.60
CA GLY A 465 10.62 6.38 9.23
C GLY A 465 10.98 7.85 9.08
N ASP A 466 11.09 8.27 7.82
CA ASP A 466 11.10 9.68 7.44
C ASP A 466 9.65 10.17 7.29
N PHE A 467 9.07 10.57 8.43
CA PHE A 467 7.74 11.14 8.49
C PHE A 467 7.67 12.53 7.83
N ASN A 468 8.81 13.19 7.60
CA ASN A 468 8.92 14.45 6.88
C ASN A 468 8.14 15.64 7.47
N TYR A 469 7.60 15.55 8.69
CA TYR A 469 7.08 16.71 9.42
C TYR A 469 8.21 17.68 9.74
N ARG A 470 7.87 18.98 9.77
CA ARG A 470 8.84 20.07 9.87
C ARG A 470 8.63 20.89 11.13
N VAL A 471 9.64 21.67 11.49
CA VAL A 471 9.54 22.72 12.51
C VAL A 471 9.01 23.99 11.84
N ASP A 472 7.98 24.63 12.41
CA ASP A 472 7.43 25.89 11.92
C ASP A 472 8.01 27.09 12.67
N LEU A 473 9.31 27.32 12.47
CA LEU A 473 10.03 28.49 12.96
C LEU A 473 10.94 29.05 11.85
N PRO A 474 11.36 30.33 11.94
CA PRO A 474 12.44 30.84 11.11
C PRO A 474 13.69 29.97 11.24
N ARG A 475 14.38 29.74 10.11
CA ARG A 475 15.54 28.84 10.04
C ARG A 475 16.63 29.24 11.04
N GLU A 476 16.94 30.52 11.08
CA GLU A 476 18.00 31.10 11.91
C GLU A 476 17.67 30.92 13.39
N THR A 477 16.40 31.08 13.79
CA THR A 477 15.93 30.80 15.16
C THR A 477 16.13 29.35 15.55
N VAL A 478 15.88 28.40 14.64
CA VAL A 478 16.12 26.96 14.92
C VAL A 478 17.60 26.67 15.06
N ILE A 479 18.44 27.24 14.18
CA ILE A 479 19.89 27.05 14.25
C ILE A 479 20.45 27.60 15.57
N GLU A 480 20.01 28.79 15.99
CA GLU A 480 20.46 29.39 17.24
C GLU A 480 20.04 28.56 18.45
N ALA A 481 18.78 28.11 18.48
CA ALA A 481 18.29 27.23 19.53
C ALA A 481 19.09 25.92 19.61
N VAL A 482 19.49 25.35 18.46
CA VAL A 482 20.36 24.16 18.44
C VAL A 482 21.75 24.45 19.00
N ARG A 483 22.36 25.60 18.67
CA ARG A 483 23.66 26.01 19.24
C ARG A 483 23.60 26.16 20.76
N GLU A 484 22.51 26.70 21.27
CA GLU A 484 22.25 26.85 22.71
C GLU A 484 21.81 25.54 23.39
N ARG A 485 21.73 24.42 22.65
CA ARG A 485 21.15 23.14 23.10
C ARG A 485 19.70 23.26 23.63
N ASN A 486 18.99 24.30 23.20
CA ASN A 486 17.58 24.52 23.48
C ASN A 486 16.72 23.77 22.45
N PHE A 487 16.63 22.45 22.59
CA PHE A 487 15.82 21.61 21.70
C PHE A 487 14.32 21.72 21.96
N GLU A 488 13.92 22.26 23.11
CA GLU A 488 12.51 22.48 23.47
C GLU A 488 11.81 23.47 22.52
N LEU A 489 12.50 24.54 22.11
CA LEU A 489 11.93 25.52 21.19
C LEU A 489 11.49 24.92 19.84
N PRO A 490 12.34 24.19 19.08
CA PRO A 490 11.91 23.52 17.87
C PRO A 490 10.88 22.40 18.12
N LYS A 491 10.98 21.65 19.23
CA LYS A 491 9.98 20.62 19.61
C LYS A 491 8.60 21.21 19.83
N ALA A 492 8.50 22.34 20.52
CA ALA A 492 7.23 23.03 20.76
C ALA A 492 6.54 23.49 19.46
N ASN A 493 7.31 23.67 18.38
CA ASN A 493 6.86 24.13 17.08
C ASN A 493 6.87 23.02 16.00
N ASP A 494 6.99 21.76 16.41
CA ASP A 494 6.94 20.59 15.54
C ASP A 494 5.54 20.34 14.97
N GLN A 495 5.45 20.17 13.66
CA GLN A 495 4.17 19.93 12.98
C GLN A 495 3.53 18.59 13.37
N MET A 496 4.30 17.51 13.57
CA MET A 496 3.74 16.19 13.84
C MET A 496 2.94 16.19 15.15
N TRP A 497 3.55 16.67 16.23
CA TRP A 497 2.88 16.73 17.53
C TRP A 497 1.71 17.72 17.56
N ARG A 498 1.77 18.79 16.78
CA ARG A 498 0.62 19.68 16.58
C ARG A 498 -0.56 18.95 15.93
N GLU A 499 -0.30 18.12 14.92
CA GLU A 499 -1.34 17.33 14.25
C GLU A 499 -1.88 16.19 15.13
N ILE A 500 -1.01 15.52 15.89
CA ILE A 500 -1.39 14.46 16.85
C ILE A 500 -2.27 15.03 17.96
N ARG A 501 -1.82 16.11 18.63
CA ARG A 501 -2.58 16.77 19.72
C ARG A 501 -3.94 17.29 19.25
N ALA A 502 -4.03 17.72 17.99
CA ALA A 502 -5.29 18.13 17.39
C ALA A 502 -6.17 16.97 16.88
N GLY A 503 -5.74 15.71 17.06
CA GLY A 503 -6.48 14.53 16.63
C GLY A 503 -6.64 14.40 15.11
N ARG A 504 -5.71 14.95 14.33
CA ARG A 504 -5.76 14.99 12.86
C ARG A 504 -4.98 13.85 12.18
N ALA A 505 -4.07 13.20 12.89
CA ALA A 505 -3.32 12.02 12.44
C ALA A 505 -2.72 11.27 13.65
N LEU A 506 -2.30 10.02 13.44
CA LEU A 506 -1.48 9.21 14.35
C LEU A 506 -2.00 9.19 15.81
N TYR A 507 -3.32 9.11 15.98
CA TYR A 507 -3.93 9.05 17.32
C TYR A 507 -3.48 7.79 18.08
N GLY A 508 -3.19 7.96 19.38
CA GLY A 508 -2.78 6.88 20.27
C GLY A 508 -1.30 6.50 20.19
N PHE A 509 -0.53 7.11 19.29
CA PHE A 509 0.91 6.94 19.26
C PHE A 509 1.62 7.81 20.30
N GLU A 510 2.66 7.24 20.87
CA GLU A 510 3.61 7.83 21.81
C GLU A 510 4.98 7.94 21.14
N GLU A 511 5.82 8.84 21.67
CA GLU A 511 7.21 9.04 21.24
C GLU A 511 8.09 9.24 22.46
N GLY A 512 9.36 8.88 22.34
CA GLY A 512 10.37 9.24 23.34
C GLY A 512 10.57 10.75 23.44
N GLU A 513 11.17 11.18 24.55
CA GLU A 513 11.61 12.55 24.68
C GLU A 513 12.77 12.84 23.70
N ILE A 514 12.59 13.82 22.82
CA ILE A 514 13.64 14.26 21.90
C ILE A 514 14.64 15.10 22.69
N LEU A 515 15.85 14.59 22.86
CA LEU A 515 16.98 15.26 23.52
C LEU A 515 18.18 15.48 22.59
N PHE A 516 17.97 15.25 21.29
CA PHE A 516 18.96 15.39 20.23
C PHE A 516 18.56 16.53 19.26
N PRO A 517 19.50 17.09 18.48
CA PRO A 517 19.19 18.16 17.53
C PRO A 517 18.38 17.67 16.32
N PRO A 518 17.69 18.57 15.58
CA PRO A 518 16.98 18.21 14.36
C PRO A 518 17.83 17.42 13.36
N THR A 519 17.33 16.27 12.91
CA THR A 519 18.09 15.27 12.14
C THR A 519 18.26 15.63 10.66
N TYR A 520 17.52 16.63 10.18
CA TYR A 520 17.51 17.12 8.80
C TYR A 520 17.60 18.65 8.83
N ARG A 521 18.24 19.37 7.90
CA ARG A 521 18.98 18.92 6.71
C ARG A 521 20.45 19.28 6.84
N TYR A 522 21.32 18.31 7.01
CA TYR A 522 22.75 18.55 7.15
C TYR A 522 23.48 18.65 5.82
N GLU A 523 24.68 19.26 5.84
CA GLU A 523 25.58 19.22 4.69
C GLU A 523 26.11 17.82 4.41
N ARG A 524 26.03 17.38 3.16
CA ARG A 524 26.56 16.08 2.73
C ARG A 524 28.03 16.15 2.37
N LYS A 525 28.78 15.08 2.61
CA LYS A 525 30.12 14.88 2.03
C LYS A 525 30.12 13.67 1.09
N LYS A 526 30.83 13.81 -0.03
CA LYS A 526 30.75 12.89 -1.19
C LYS A 526 31.29 11.48 -0.92
N LYS A 527 32.16 11.33 0.07
CA LYS A 527 32.75 10.05 0.45
C LYS A 527 32.87 10.02 1.97
N HIS A 528 32.27 9.02 2.60
CA HIS A 528 32.86 8.45 3.79
C HIS A 528 34.24 7.93 3.34
N PRO A 529 35.37 8.19 4.03
CA PRO A 529 36.67 7.71 3.56
C PRO A 529 36.65 6.19 3.42
N LEU A 530 36.48 5.71 2.19
CA LEU A 530 36.36 4.31 1.85
C LEU A 530 37.77 3.79 1.58
N VAL A 531 38.47 3.41 2.64
CA VAL A 531 39.07 2.06 2.81
C VAL A 531 39.15 1.84 4.31
N ILE A 532 38.05 1.35 4.92
CA ILE A 532 38.17 0.72 6.23
C ILE A 532 38.60 -0.72 5.93
N THR A 533 39.90 -0.98 6.06
CA THR A 533 40.38 -2.33 6.38
C THR A 533 39.60 -2.78 7.62
N PRO A 534 39.08 -4.03 7.67
CA PRO A 534 38.36 -4.51 8.85
C PRO A 534 39.15 -4.19 10.13
N GLY A 535 38.58 -3.35 11.02
CA GLY A 535 39.21 -2.94 12.28
C GLY A 535 39.46 -1.44 12.49
N ASN A 536 39.31 -0.56 11.48
CA ASN A 536 39.50 0.89 11.66
C ASN A 536 38.18 1.66 11.82
N ARG A 537 38.15 2.65 12.72
CA ARG A 537 37.00 3.56 12.89
C ARG A 537 36.83 4.49 11.70
N SER A 538 35.58 4.87 11.44
CA SER A 538 35.22 5.96 10.54
C SER A 538 35.89 7.28 10.98
N PRO A 539 36.54 8.03 10.07
CA PRO A 539 37.12 9.32 10.43
C PRO A 539 36.02 10.36 10.74
N SER A 540 36.28 11.22 11.71
CA SER A 540 35.35 12.24 12.20
C SER A 540 35.13 13.36 11.17
N TRP A 541 34.11 14.20 11.38
CA TRP A 541 33.89 15.39 10.56
C TRP A 541 35.13 16.30 10.52
N GLU A 542 35.70 16.58 11.69
CA GLU A 542 36.92 17.38 11.85
C GLU A 542 38.11 16.80 11.09
N GLU A 543 38.32 15.49 11.15
CA GLU A 543 39.39 14.82 10.40
C GLU A 543 39.22 14.95 8.88
N VAL A 544 37.98 15.12 8.40
CA VAL A 544 37.67 15.24 6.96
C VAL A 544 37.65 16.69 6.48
N THR A 545 37.24 17.65 7.30
CA THR A 545 36.98 19.05 6.88
C THR A 545 37.88 20.08 7.54
N GLY A 546 38.53 19.74 8.67
CA GLY A 546 39.18 20.71 9.56
C GLY A 546 38.19 21.56 10.37
N GLU A 547 36.89 21.26 10.34
CA GLU A 547 35.87 21.93 11.15
C GLU A 547 35.44 21.01 12.28
N GLU A 548 35.29 21.52 13.49
CA GLU A 548 34.86 20.71 14.64
C GLU A 548 33.46 20.11 14.44
N GLU A 549 32.55 20.85 13.79
CA GLU A 549 31.15 20.47 13.70
C GLU A 549 30.53 20.50 12.31
N ARG A 550 29.66 19.52 12.06
CA ARG A 550 28.86 19.40 10.85
C ARG A 550 27.69 20.38 10.89
N GLN A 551 27.62 21.23 9.86
CA GLN A 551 26.61 22.27 9.79
C GLN A 551 25.34 21.85 9.04
N TYR A 552 24.24 22.55 9.34
CA TYR A 552 23.03 22.49 8.52
C TYR A 552 23.27 23.09 7.14
N SER A 553 22.71 22.45 6.13
CA SER A 553 22.90 22.79 4.72
C SER A 553 22.49 24.24 4.43
N GLN A 554 23.45 25.04 3.95
CA GLN A 554 23.17 26.36 3.38
C GLN A 554 22.56 26.25 1.96
N LYS A 555 22.56 25.05 1.37
CA LYS A 555 21.91 24.78 0.08
C LYS A 555 20.40 24.55 0.26
N LYS A 556 19.59 25.23 -0.55
CA LYS A 556 18.12 25.18 -0.55
C LYS A 556 17.44 25.70 0.74
N LEU A 557 18.23 26.22 1.70
CA LEU A 557 17.80 26.90 2.93
C LEU A 557 16.60 26.23 3.63
N ARG A 558 16.66 24.91 3.82
CA ARG A 558 15.61 24.18 4.56
C ARG A 558 15.77 24.47 6.05
N ILE A 559 14.65 24.66 6.73
CA ILE A 559 14.58 24.77 8.19
C ILE A 559 14.99 23.42 8.78
N PRO A 560 15.92 23.38 9.75
CA PRO A 560 16.23 22.14 10.44
C PRO A 560 14.98 21.52 11.08
N SER A 561 14.78 20.21 10.96
CA SER A 561 13.55 19.54 11.35
C SER A 561 13.77 18.11 11.81
N TYR A 562 12.91 17.65 12.72
CA TYR A 562 12.82 16.27 13.17
C TYR A 562 11.98 15.45 12.17
N CYS A 563 12.57 15.18 11.00
CA CYS A 563 11.92 14.40 9.94
C CYS A 563 11.88 12.90 10.27
N ASP A 564 12.94 12.40 10.88
CA ASP A 564 13.18 10.98 11.16
C ASP A 564 12.68 10.65 12.57
N ARG A 565 11.63 9.83 12.68
CA ARG A 565 10.87 9.65 13.94
C ARG A 565 10.57 8.20 14.22
N ILE A 566 10.36 7.89 15.50
CA ILE A 566 10.01 6.54 15.96
C ILE A 566 8.87 6.68 16.96
N LEU A 567 7.69 6.26 16.53
CA LEU A 567 6.49 6.22 17.32
C LEU A 567 6.19 4.79 17.74
N PHE A 568 5.49 4.63 18.85
CA PHE A 568 4.95 3.34 19.25
C PHE A 568 3.54 3.50 19.83
N THR A 569 2.75 2.44 19.75
CA THR A 569 1.49 2.35 20.46
C THR A 569 1.27 0.91 20.90
N SER A 570 0.57 0.74 22.01
CA SER A 570 0.14 -0.57 22.48
C SER A 570 -1.37 -0.58 22.59
N MET A 571 -1.97 -1.76 22.54
CA MET A 571 -3.38 -1.91 22.90
C MET A 571 -3.66 -1.30 24.27
N GLU A 572 -4.86 -0.75 24.47
CA GLU A 572 -5.17 0.09 25.63
C GLU A 572 -4.82 -0.55 26.98
N HIS A 573 -5.14 -1.83 27.18
CA HIS A 573 -4.80 -2.54 28.42
C HIS A 573 -3.29 -2.77 28.58
N ALA A 574 -2.59 -3.08 27.49
CA ALA A 574 -1.13 -3.24 27.48
C ALA A 574 -0.42 -1.91 27.77
N ALA A 575 -0.94 -0.81 27.23
CA ALA A 575 -0.46 0.55 27.52
C ALA A 575 -0.68 0.91 29.00
N LYS A 576 -1.88 0.67 29.55
CA LYS A 576 -2.18 0.89 30.98
C LYS A 576 -1.29 0.07 31.91
N ALA A 577 -0.99 -1.18 31.53
CA ALA A 577 -0.10 -2.06 32.26
C ALA A 577 1.40 -1.74 32.05
N ARG A 578 1.72 -0.73 31.23
CA ARG A 578 3.09 -0.35 30.86
C ARG A 578 3.92 -1.55 30.38
N GLU A 579 3.31 -2.36 29.51
CA GLU A 579 3.97 -3.54 28.96
C GLU A 579 5.05 -3.19 27.95
N CYS A 580 4.97 -2.03 27.31
CA CYS A 580 6.02 -1.50 26.44
C CYS A 580 6.55 -0.20 27.05
N MET A 581 7.83 -0.21 27.43
CA MET A 581 8.51 0.94 28.01
C MET A 581 9.65 1.34 27.09
N ILE A 582 9.71 2.62 26.72
CA ILE A 582 10.87 3.16 26.03
C ILE A 582 12.04 3.29 27.00
N LEU A 583 13.22 2.82 26.58
CA LEU A 583 14.45 2.82 27.37
C LEU A 583 15.41 3.91 26.88
N ALA A 584 15.51 4.11 25.57
CA ALA A 584 16.31 5.16 24.96
C ALA A 584 15.63 5.68 23.69
N TYR A 585 15.84 6.96 23.38
CA TYR A 585 15.45 7.57 22.12
C TYR A 585 16.48 8.62 21.72
N ASP A 586 17.28 8.32 20.70
CA ASP A 586 18.42 9.17 20.34
C ASP A 586 18.70 9.15 18.83
N ALA A 587 19.45 10.15 18.37
CA ALA A 587 20.00 10.23 17.04
C ALA A 587 21.50 9.95 17.08
N ALA A 588 21.99 9.20 16.09
CA ALA A 588 23.42 9.07 15.90
C ALA A 588 24.04 10.46 15.63
N SER A 589 25.25 10.65 16.14
CA SER A 589 25.98 11.90 16.01
C SER A 589 26.03 12.36 14.54
N PRO A 590 25.74 13.66 14.26
CA PRO A 590 25.75 14.18 12.91
C PRO A 590 27.15 14.08 12.27
N HIS A 591 28.19 13.95 13.07
CA HIS A 591 29.59 13.86 12.65
C HIS A 591 30.00 12.44 12.20
N THR A 592 29.22 11.40 12.54
CA THR A 592 29.57 10.02 12.21
C THR A 592 28.99 9.57 10.87
N PHE A 593 27.72 9.88 10.61
CA PHE A 593 27.02 9.47 9.38
C PHE A 593 26.84 10.65 8.42
N ILE A 594 27.90 10.99 7.69
CA ILE A 594 28.04 12.27 6.97
C ILE A 594 27.62 12.24 5.48
N THR A 595 27.29 11.05 4.96
CA THR A 595 27.00 10.85 3.53
C THR A 595 25.56 11.23 3.15
N SER A 596 24.60 10.97 4.03
CA SER A 596 23.21 11.41 3.90
C SER A 596 23.04 12.84 4.43
N ASP A 597 22.02 13.59 4.02
CA ASP A 597 21.62 14.85 4.67
C ASP A 597 20.70 14.65 5.89
N HIS A 598 20.48 13.40 6.27
CA HIS A 598 19.78 12.99 7.49
C HIS A 598 20.72 12.22 8.43
N CYS A 599 20.47 12.34 9.74
CA CYS A 599 21.11 11.52 10.77
C CYS A 599 20.24 10.28 11.09
N PRO A 600 20.84 9.10 11.29
CA PRO A 600 20.10 7.94 11.79
C PRO A 600 19.49 8.19 13.17
N VAL A 601 18.31 7.64 13.43
CA VAL A 601 17.60 7.72 14.70
C VAL A 601 17.31 6.31 15.21
N HIS A 602 17.35 6.09 16.51
CA HIS A 602 16.97 4.83 17.13
C HIS A 602 16.16 5.04 18.40
N ALA A 603 15.32 4.04 18.70
CA ALA A 603 14.63 3.94 19.97
C ALA A 603 14.68 2.48 20.43
N THR A 604 14.78 2.30 21.74
CA THR A 604 14.86 0.96 22.33
C THR A 604 13.79 0.79 23.38
N PHE A 605 13.29 -0.44 23.53
CA PHE A 605 12.13 -0.73 24.34
C PHE A 605 12.33 -1.98 25.17
N ALA A 606 11.82 -1.97 26.40
CA ALA A 606 11.53 -3.15 27.20
C ALA A 606 10.07 -3.54 26.94
N VAL A 607 9.84 -4.77 26.49
CA VAL A 607 8.50 -5.27 26.17
C VAL A 607 8.19 -6.54 26.94
N LYS A 608 7.18 -6.48 27.80
CA LYS A 608 6.67 -7.64 28.54
C LYS A 608 5.94 -8.59 27.60
N LEU A 609 6.36 -9.84 27.60
CA LEU A 609 5.75 -10.93 26.87
C LEU A 609 4.57 -11.53 27.64
N LEU A 610 3.59 -12.02 26.88
CA LEU A 610 2.53 -12.84 27.43
C LEU A 610 3.13 -14.16 27.94
N ARG A 611 2.69 -14.61 29.11
CA ARG A 611 3.15 -15.87 29.73
C ARG A 611 2.69 -17.12 28.97
N SER A 612 1.88 -16.96 27.91
CA SER A 612 1.32 -18.06 27.14
C SER A 612 0.82 -17.63 25.76
N PRO A 613 1.00 -18.43 24.70
CA PRO A 613 0.44 -18.13 23.39
C PRO A 613 -1.11 -18.17 23.40
N PRO A 614 -1.80 -17.23 22.73
CA PRO A 614 -3.27 -17.15 22.65
C PRO A 614 -3.97 -18.39 22.08
N ARG A 615 -3.24 -19.28 21.38
CA ARG A 615 -3.83 -20.42 20.65
C ARG A 615 -3.87 -21.69 21.49
N ALA A 616 -4.75 -21.75 22.49
CA ALA A 616 -5.22 -23.05 22.98
C ALA A 616 -6.74 -23.12 22.90
N LEU A 617 -7.25 -23.93 21.95
CA LEU A 617 -8.63 -24.42 21.92
C LEU A 617 -8.94 -25.40 23.07
N ARG A 618 -8.03 -25.50 24.06
CA ARG A 618 -8.19 -26.23 25.31
C ARG A 618 -8.01 -25.21 26.44
N GLY A 619 -9.09 -24.89 27.11
CA GLY A 619 -9.12 -23.86 28.14
C GLY A 619 -10.50 -23.75 28.77
N LYS A 620 -10.62 -22.85 29.74
CA LYS A 620 -11.90 -22.49 30.36
C LYS A 620 -12.77 -21.72 29.37
N LYS A 621 -14.05 -22.04 29.33
CA LYS A 621 -15.04 -21.30 28.55
C LYS A 621 -15.69 -20.24 29.41
N TYR A 622 -15.95 -19.09 28.80
CA TYR A 622 -16.62 -17.99 29.46
C TYR A 622 -17.74 -17.47 28.59
N ARG A 623 -18.88 -17.19 29.21
CA ARG A 623 -19.91 -16.32 28.65
C ARG A 623 -19.61 -14.90 29.09
N ILE A 624 -19.36 -14.04 28.13
CA ILE A 624 -19.12 -12.61 28.34
C ILE A 624 -20.36 -11.85 27.87
N THR A 625 -21.06 -11.22 28.79
CA THR A 625 -22.22 -10.39 28.52
C THR A 625 -21.79 -8.93 28.40
N VAL A 626 -22.16 -8.32 27.27
CA VAL A 626 -22.00 -6.87 27.02
C VAL A 626 -23.37 -6.22 27.10
N SER A 627 -23.55 -5.30 28.04
CA SER A 627 -24.81 -4.60 28.30
C SER A 627 -24.62 -3.09 28.39
N GLU A 628 -25.73 -2.34 28.44
CA GLU A 628 -25.75 -0.86 28.52
C GLU A 628 -24.89 -0.17 27.45
N LEU A 629 -24.84 -0.77 26.26
CA LEU A 629 -23.90 -0.41 25.23
C LEU A 629 -24.30 0.90 24.55
N SER A 630 -23.36 1.82 24.39
CA SER A 630 -23.59 3.04 23.61
C SER A 630 -22.35 3.49 22.87
N CYS A 631 -22.56 4.14 21.72
CA CYS A 631 -21.51 4.92 21.09
C CYS A 631 -21.83 6.41 21.19
N LYS A 632 -20.80 7.24 21.36
CA LYS A 632 -20.91 8.69 21.45
C LYS A 632 -20.03 9.35 20.41
N ARG A 633 -20.55 10.42 19.80
CA ARG A 633 -19.84 11.29 18.85
C ARG A 633 -19.22 10.51 17.69
N LEU A 634 -19.96 9.53 17.13
CA LEU A 634 -19.52 8.86 15.91
C LEU A 634 -19.37 9.90 14.80
N ARG A 635 -18.28 9.82 14.05
CA ARG A 635 -18.08 10.68 12.88
C ARG A 635 -18.71 10.01 11.65
N PRO A 636 -19.50 10.75 10.86
CA PRO A 636 -19.99 10.24 9.59
C PRO A 636 -18.80 10.05 8.63
N VAL A 637 -18.77 8.90 7.95
CA VAL A 637 -17.80 8.64 6.88
C VAL A 637 -18.12 9.58 5.71
N ALA A 638 -17.11 10.06 4.96
CA ALA A 638 -17.31 11.03 3.87
C ALA A 638 -18.37 10.59 2.83
N GLN A 639 -18.55 9.28 2.62
CA GLN A 639 -19.57 8.73 1.74
C GLN A 639 -21.00 8.89 2.28
N ILE A 640 -21.18 8.95 3.60
CA ILE A 640 -22.46 9.24 4.28
C ILE A 640 -22.83 10.71 4.05
N LEU A 641 -21.85 11.61 4.08
CA LEU A 641 -22.03 13.05 3.82
C LEU A 641 -22.43 13.34 2.35
N GLU A 642 -21.87 12.62 1.38
CA GLU A 642 -22.22 12.77 -0.04
C GLU A 642 -23.62 12.21 -0.38
N LYS A 643 -24.06 11.15 0.32
CA LYS A 643 -25.37 10.52 0.11
C LYS A 643 -26.52 11.38 0.65
N ASN A 644 -26.32 12.11 1.74
CA ASN A 644 -27.35 12.96 2.33
C ASN A 644 -27.49 14.32 1.63
N LYS A 645 -28.08 14.31 0.42
CA LYS A 645 -28.56 15.51 -0.31
C LYS A 645 -29.60 16.36 0.46
N LYS A 646 -29.95 15.98 1.69
CA LYS A 646 -30.86 16.69 2.61
C LYS A 646 -30.16 17.33 3.81
N GLY A 647 -28.84 17.25 3.94
CA GLY A 647 -28.11 17.81 5.09
C GLY A 647 -28.34 17.09 6.43
N LEU A 648 -28.99 15.92 6.44
CA LEU A 648 -29.07 15.11 7.66
C LEU A 648 -27.70 14.47 7.94
N ASN A 649 -27.18 14.72 9.14
CA ASN A 649 -25.92 14.18 9.62
C ASN A 649 -26.16 12.88 10.42
N THR A 650 -26.85 11.92 9.82
CA THR A 650 -27.29 10.68 10.46
C THR A 650 -26.69 9.44 9.79
N ALA A 651 -26.60 8.33 10.52
CA ALA A 651 -26.11 7.03 10.06
C ALA A 651 -26.96 5.91 10.71
N ASP A 652 -26.81 4.68 10.22
CA ASP A 652 -27.47 3.48 10.75
C ASP A 652 -26.44 2.52 11.37
N PRO A 653 -25.80 2.90 12.49
CA PRO A 653 -24.70 2.13 13.06
C PRO A 653 -25.14 0.79 13.68
N TYR A 654 -24.27 -0.20 13.55
CA TYR A 654 -24.26 -1.43 14.33
C TYR A 654 -22.82 -1.82 14.68
N ILE A 655 -22.66 -2.66 15.70
CA ILE A 655 -21.34 -3.07 16.19
C ILE A 655 -21.14 -4.55 15.86
N THR A 656 -19.96 -4.89 15.34
CA THR A 656 -19.47 -6.26 15.23
C THR A 656 -18.41 -6.50 16.30
N PHE A 657 -18.61 -7.49 17.15
CA PHE A 657 -17.65 -8.01 18.13
C PHE A 657 -16.88 -9.18 17.53
N ARG A 658 -15.55 -9.16 17.71
CA ARG A 658 -14.63 -10.19 17.21
C ARG A 658 -13.53 -10.46 18.22
N SER A 659 -13.05 -11.69 18.27
CA SER A 659 -11.84 -12.04 18.99
C SER A 659 -11.33 -13.39 18.49
N VAL A 660 -10.01 -13.61 18.61
CA VAL A 660 -9.39 -14.92 18.35
C VAL A 660 -9.87 -16.01 19.33
N TYR A 661 -10.46 -15.59 20.45
CA TYR A 661 -11.01 -16.47 21.49
C TYR A 661 -12.47 -16.89 21.23
N MET A 662 -13.11 -16.36 20.17
CA MET A 662 -14.52 -16.60 19.84
C MET A 662 -14.66 -17.55 18.64
N SER A 663 -15.74 -18.33 18.60
CA SER A 663 -16.08 -19.21 17.46
C SER A 663 -16.51 -18.45 16.20
N GLY A 664 -17.00 -17.21 16.35
CA GLY A 664 -17.40 -16.34 15.26
C GLY A 664 -17.83 -14.95 15.73
N PRO A 665 -17.99 -13.99 14.81
CA PRO A 665 -18.41 -12.63 15.15
C PRO A 665 -19.84 -12.59 15.70
N LYS A 666 -20.11 -11.66 16.62
CA LYS A 666 -21.46 -11.31 17.09
C LYS A 666 -21.77 -9.86 16.75
N CYS A 667 -23.04 -9.53 16.54
CA CYS A 667 -23.46 -8.19 16.15
C CYS A 667 -24.61 -7.67 17.02
N THR A 668 -24.64 -6.35 17.22
CA THR A 668 -25.83 -5.68 17.76
C THR A 668 -26.94 -5.58 16.71
N SER A 669 -28.14 -5.20 17.15
CA SER A 669 -29.15 -4.65 16.25
C SER A 669 -28.65 -3.33 15.63
N VAL A 670 -29.28 -2.93 14.52
CA VAL A 670 -28.97 -1.66 13.83
C VAL A 670 -29.74 -0.54 14.49
N ALA A 671 -29.02 0.47 14.99
CA ALA A 671 -29.62 1.70 15.47
C ALA A 671 -29.81 2.65 14.28
N LYS A 672 -31.02 3.21 14.10
CA LYS A 672 -31.34 4.03 12.93
C LYS A 672 -31.13 5.51 13.16
N ASP A 673 -30.74 6.21 12.10
CA ASP A 673 -30.70 7.66 12.00
C ASP A 673 -29.96 8.38 13.17
N THR A 674 -28.85 7.81 13.64
CA THR A 674 -28.13 8.33 14.80
C THR A 674 -26.61 8.18 14.71
N LEU A 675 -25.88 9.15 15.25
CA LEU A 675 -24.43 9.09 15.51
C LEU A 675 -24.12 8.83 17.00
N ASN A 676 -25.16 8.63 17.81
CA ASN A 676 -25.05 8.32 19.23
C ASN A 676 -25.96 7.13 19.59
N PRO A 677 -25.74 5.95 18.98
CA PRO A 677 -26.60 4.80 19.20
C PRO A 677 -26.50 4.28 20.63
N LYS A 678 -27.60 3.70 21.12
CA LYS A 678 -27.71 3.09 22.44
C LYS A 678 -28.46 1.76 22.33
N TRP A 679 -27.98 0.74 23.02
CA TRP A 679 -28.55 -0.59 23.16
C TRP A 679 -28.67 -0.89 24.66
N MET A 680 -29.77 -0.43 25.25
CA MET A 680 -29.95 -0.39 26.72
C MET A 680 -30.89 -1.47 27.24
N ARG A 681 -31.66 -2.10 26.36
CA ARG A 681 -32.67 -3.09 26.75
C ARG A 681 -32.02 -4.45 26.96
N GLU A 682 -32.63 -5.28 27.80
CA GLU A 682 -32.11 -6.61 28.14
C GLU A 682 -32.02 -7.51 26.89
N GLU A 683 -33.00 -7.42 25.99
CA GLU A 683 -32.98 -8.16 24.72
C GLU A 683 -31.93 -7.68 23.70
N GLU A 684 -31.29 -6.53 23.96
CA GLU A 684 -30.22 -5.96 23.12
C GLU A 684 -28.81 -6.27 23.64
N GLN A 685 -28.71 -6.96 24.78
CA GLN A 685 -27.45 -7.45 25.31
C GLN A 685 -26.78 -8.42 24.34
N VAL A 686 -25.45 -8.41 24.33
CA VAL A 686 -24.67 -9.28 23.45
C VAL A 686 -23.91 -10.29 24.29
N GLU A 687 -24.23 -11.56 24.09
CA GLU A 687 -23.49 -12.68 24.70
C GLU A 687 -22.40 -13.19 23.74
N LEU A 688 -21.17 -13.21 24.26
CA LEU A 688 -19.98 -13.69 23.58
C LEU A 688 -19.49 -14.94 24.30
N GLU A 689 -19.41 -16.06 23.59
CA GLU A 689 -18.75 -17.26 24.11
C GLU A 689 -17.28 -17.26 23.69
N CYS A 690 -16.40 -17.23 24.70
CA CYS A 690 -14.96 -17.14 24.51
C CYS A 690 -14.25 -18.29 25.24
N THR A 691 -13.14 -18.77 24.70
CA THR A 691 -12.28 -19.77 25.35
C THR A 691 -10.91 -19.18 25.65
N PHE A 692 -10.50 -19.21 26.91
CA PHE A 692 -9.21 -18.72 27.39
C PHE A 692 -8.48 -19.82 28.15
N LYS A 693 -7.15 -19.73 28.29
CA LYS A 693 -6.41 -20.71 29.10
C LYS A 693 -6.81 -20.69 30.58
N GLY A 694 -7.18 -19.53 31.09
CA GLY A 694 -7.61 -19.31 32.47
C GLY A 694 -7.94 -17.84 32.71
N ASP A 695 -8.25 -17.52 33.96
CA ASP A 695 -8.68 -16.20 34.43
C ASP A 695 -7.62 -15.12 34.14
N ASP A 696 -6.34 -15.45 34.32
CA ASP A 696 -5.21 -14.55 34.01
C ASP A 696 -5.16 -14.18 32.52
N ASP A 697 -5.37 -15.16 31.63
CA ASP A 697 -5.37 -14.98 30.18
C ASP A 697 -6.57 -14.14 29.71
N LEU A 698 -7.73 -14.33 30.34
CA LEU A 698 -8.90 -13.47 30.16
C LEU A 698 -8.59 -12.02 30.57
N ASN A 699 -7.98 -11.81 31.73
CA ASN A 699 -7.71 -10.48 32.27
C ASN A 699 -6.75 -9.64 31.41
N ILE A 700 -5.86 -10.27 30.65
CA ILE A 700 -4.91 -9.58 29.74
C ILE A 700 -5.39 -9.49 28.29
N SER A 701 -6.61 -9.96 28.03
CA SER A 701 -7.22 -10.07 26.70
C SER A 701 -8.24 -8.96 26.44
N HIS A 702 -8.70 -8.91 25.18
CA HIS A 702 -9.66 -7.91 24.71
C HIS A 702 -10.61 -8.50 23.66
N ILE A 703 -11.72 -7.80 23.45
CA ILE A 703 -12.64 -8.03 22.33
C ILE A 703 -12.50 -6.86 21.36
N GLN A 704 -12.23 -7.16 20.09
CA GLN A 704 -12.21 -6.16 19.03
C GLN A 704 -13.63 -5.77 18.67
N VAL A 705 -13.84 -4.48 18.46
CA VAL A 705 -15.11 -3.92 18.04
C VAL A 705 -14.97 -3.14 16.75
N LEU A 706 -15.89 -3.38 15.82
CA LEU A 706 -16.00 -2.65 14.56
C LEU A 706 -17.37 -2.01 14.51
N VAL A 707 -17.43 -0.68 14.56
CA VAL A 707 -18.66 0.10 14.37
C VAL A 707 -18.83 0.37 12.89
N LYS A 708 -19.94 -0.06 12.33
CA LYS A 708 -20.20 -0.03 10.90
C LYS A 708 -21.56 0.58 10.60
N ASP A 709 -21.67 1.26 9.48
CA ASP A 709 -22.92 1.82 8.98
C ASP A 709 -23.61 0.84 8.03
N ARG A 710 -24.91 0.54 8.27
CA ARG A 710 -25.69 -0.31 7.38
C ARG A 710 -26.35 0.55 6.30
N THR A 711 -25.78 0.54 5.10
CA THR A 711 -26.37 1.30 4.00
C THR A 711 -27.53 0.55 3.30
N MET A 712 -28.40 1.30 2.60
CA MET A 712 -29.56 0.79 1.84
C MET A 712 -29.21 -0.25 0.75
N ILE A 713 -27.93 -0.38 0.37
CA ILE A 713 -27.44 -1.31 -0.67
C ILE A 713 -26.73 -2.52 -0.05
N GLY A 714 -26.61 -2.57 1.29
CA GLY A 714 -25.83 -3.60 1.98
C GLY A 714 -24.32 -3.36 1.95
N ASP A 715 -23.85 -2.23 1.39
CA ASP A 715 -22.49 -1.76 1.60
C ASP A 715 -22.33 -1.39 3.08
N VAL A 716 -21.23 -1.84 3.67
CA VAL A 716 -20.94 -1.68 5.09
C VAL A 716 -19.72 -0.78 5.21
N ASP A 717 -19.94 0.47 5.58
CA ASP A 717 -18.86 1.44 5.79
C ASP A 717 -18.36 1.39 7.23
N LEU A 718 -17.05 1.19 7.43
CA LEU A 718 -16.46 1.22 8.76
C LEU A 718 -16.47 2.67 9.29
N MET A 719 -17.18 2.89 10.39
CA MET A 719 -17.27 4.18 11.07
C MET A 719 -16.18 4.34 12.12
N GLY A 720 -15.71 3.24 12.71
CA GLY A 720 -14.64 3.22 13.69
C GLY A 720 -14.38 1.83 14.22
N GLN A 721 -13.23 1.65 14.85
CA GLN A 721 -12.78 0.39 15.41
C GLN A 721 -12.07 0.63 16.74
N GLY A 722 -12.09 -0.36 17.62
CA GLY A 722 -11.48 -0.27 18.94
C GLY A 722 -11.34 -1.65 19.58
N ALA A 723 -10.89 -1.64 20.83
CA ALA A 723 -10.81 -2.83 21.66
C ALA A 723 -11.48 -2.58 23.02
N ILE A 724 -12.22 -3.58 23.50
CA ILE A 724 -12.80 -3.61 24.85
C ILE A 724 -11.91 -4.51 25.71
N PRO A 725 -11.22 -3.97 26.73
CA PRO A 725 -10.43 -4.78 27.64
C PRO A 725 -11.34 -5.68 28.49
N LEU A 726 -10.91 -6.92 28.74
CA LEU A 726 -11.65 -7.88 29.56
C LEU A 726 -11.25 -7.86 31.04
N ALA A 727 -10.21 -7.10 31.39
CA ALA A 727 -9.72 -6.95 32.76
C ALA A 727 -10.85 -6.53 33.71
N GLY A 728 -11.03 -7.29 34.80
CA GLY A 728 -12.03 -6.99 35.83
C GLY A 728 -13.46 -7.44 35.51
N SER A 729 -13.69 -8.09 34.37
CA SER A 729 -15.04 -8.58 33.99
C SER A 729 -15.55 -9.76 34.81
N LEU A 730 -14.67 -10.47 35.54
CA LEU A 730 -15.03 -11.59 36.42
C LEU A 730 -15.70 -11.15 37.74
N ARG A 731 -15.81 -9.85 38.00
CA ARG A 731 -16.51 -9.33 39.20
C ARG A 731 -18.00 -9.63 39.11
N GLU A 732 -18.63 -9.85 40.26
CA GLU A 732 -20.06 -10.19 40.33
C GLU A 732 -20.92 -9.08 39.71
N GLU A 733 -20.59 -7.82 39.96
CA GLU A 733 -21.24 -6.64 39.38
C GLU A 733 -20.77 -6.30 37.94
N GLY A 734 -19.80 -7.04 37.41
CA GLY A 734 -19.12 -6.73 36.15
C GLY A 734 -18.19 -5.51 36.25
N THR A 735 -17.75 -5.00 35.10
CA THR A 735 -16.95 -3.78 35.00
C THR A 735 -17.46 -2.88 33.89
N THR A 736 -17.46 -1.58 34.13
CA THR A 736 -17.72 -0.61 33.07
C THR A 736 -16.49 -0.44 32.18
N PHE A 737 -16.70 -0.16 30.90
CA PHE A 737 -15.63 0.17 29.97
C PHE A 737 -15.97 1.42 29.17
N SER A 738 -14.92 2.10 28.69
CA SER A 738 -15.03 3.28 27.83
C SER A 738 -13.80 3.38 26.93
N SER A 739 -13.94 2.95 25.68
CA SER A 739 -12.84 2.87 24.72
C SER A 739 -13.00 3.90 23.60
N VAL A 740 -11.90 4.51 23.17
CA VAL A 740 -11.92 5.40 22.01
C VAL A 740 -11.98 4.56 20.74
N LEU A 741 -12.89 4.92 19.83
CA LEU A 741 -12.92 4.36 18.50
C LEU A 741 -11.99 5.17 17.61
N VAL A 742 -11.19 4.48 16.80
CA VAL A 742 -10.27 5.07 15.84
C VAL A 742 -10.67 4.69 14.42
N LEU A 743 -10.31 5.53 13.46
CA LEU A 743 -10.44 5.23 12.05
C LEU A 743 -9.32 5.95 11.30
N ARG A 744 -8.42 5.17 10.69
CA ARG A 744 -7.29 5.69 9.89
C ARG A 744 -6.41 6.65 10.69
N GLY A 745 -6.07 6.26 11.92
CA GLY A 745 -5.24 7.04 12.83
C GLY A 745 -5.88 8.33 13.35
N LYS A 746 -7.22 8.43 13.35
CA LYS A 746 -7.96 9.58 13.89
C LYS A 746 -9.05 9.11 14.86
N PRO A 747 -9.39 9.90 15.89
CA PRO A 747 -10.57 9.62 16.71
C PRO A 747 -11.84 9.61 15.86
N ALA A 748 -12.63 8.57 16.02
CA ALA A 748 -13.86 8.32 15.28
C ALA A 748 -15.12 8.27 16.16
N GLY A 749 -14.94 8.20 17.47
CA GLY A 749 -16.02 8.19 18.46
C GLY A 749 -15.55 7.56 19.77
N ARG A 750 -16.50 7.18 20.62
CA ARG A 750 -16.25 6.43 21.85
C ARG A 750 -17.33 5.37 22.02
N ILE A 751 -16.95 4.19 22.49
CA ILE A 751 -17.85 3.09 22.85
C ILE A 751 -17.81 2.90 24.36
N GLU A 752 -18.97 2.72 24.98
CA GLU A 752 -19.12 2.57 26.43
C GLU A 752 -20.14 1.48 26.73
N GLY A 753 -19.99 0.80 27.85
CA GLY A 753 -20.94 -0.22 28.32
C GLY A 753 -20.48 -0.91 29.59
N LEU A 754 -21.20 -1.96 29.96
CA LEU A 754 -20.89 -2.86 31.05
C LEU A 754 -20.49 -4.23 30.49
N LEU A 755 -19.52 -4.86 31.14
CA LEU A 755 -18.95 -6.15 30.76
C LEU A 755 -18.95 -7.09 31.96
N GLN A 756 -19.52 -8.28 31.82
CA GLN A 756 -19.49 -9.32 32.85
C GLN A 756 -19.08 -10.65 32.21
N ALA A 757 -18.13 -11.35 32.81
CA ALA A 757 -17.67 -12.66 32.37
C ALA A 757 -18.00 -13.71 33.42
N ILE A 758 -18.62 -14.81 32.99
CA ILE A 758 -18.99 -15.95 33.84
C ILE A 758 -18.38 -17.21 33.21
N GLU A 759 -17.62 -17.97 34.00
CA GLU A 759 -17.11 -19.28 33.57
C GLU A 759 -18.31 -20.24 33.34
N ILE A 760 -18.30 -20.95 32.21
CA ILE A 760 -19.35 -21.88 31.83
C ILE A 760 -18.79 -23.30 31.66
N PRO A 761 -19.61 -24.35 31.88
CA PRO A 761 -19.18 -25.74 31.80
C PRO A 761 -18.54 -26.19 30.48
#